data_AF-A0A5C5YS43-F1
#
_entry.id   AF-A0A5C5YS43-F1
#
_cell.length_a   1.000
_cell.length_b   1.000
_cell.length_c   1.000
_cell.angle_alpha   90.00
_cell.angle_beta   90.00
_cell.angle_gamma   90.00
#
_symmetry.space_group_name_H-M   'P 1'
#
loop_
_entity.id
_entity.type
_entity.pdbx_description
1 polymer ?
#
loop_
_entity_poly.entity_id
_entity_poly.type
_entity_poly.pdbx_seq_one_letter_code
_entity_poly.pdbx_strand_id
1 'polypeptide(L)'
;MSKKRTKKARRSTLRRSQLETLEARQVMSADPLADLLGGAITQHAIAEGPPEMVPHAIDQGMGDLAQHGGLDYSVSDPNADFWLDNSLQTTLDEQVEEIEQTLASAHQLTGMDQVKTNFGFTGAGQTVAVIDSGIAYNHYALGGGLGSNYRVVGGYDFTENDSDPYDDGTEGSHGTHVAGIVGADDGVRSGVAPGVDLVGLRVFADNGAGYFSWVESALKWVHNNRDAFENPITAVNLSLGTKWNSTSIPSWTTLEDEFAQLKADGIFISVSAGNSFNPSDTYTGYGDVDFSTPGLSYPAASPNVVPVMSSDDSGLLSYFSQRHQNAISAPGRYVYSTVPDYAGNNNGVDDDWANFSGTSMAAPYVAGASVIIREAMEFVGMTGIDQDDIFDLMMDTADSFYDSNTGLNYSRLNMQAAIDAIMPADDFGNSVLDAYNLGTITAGPATQAGPMAGHIAKMDDADYFTFTAGATGTVTFAAQNTTHHMAANWDAMGADGQASGDGSSYTINVVAGQQYNIALSSSDGLGYYDLVVTADSAFTFVDWGATGIQETKSTGAISGESFFRVQAGRDGYVTAETLQSAGITAVELLNANQQVVATGAGGRVDYYASAGEELYLRVTGSTAGVDMRLTNAVSVSGGVVTVLGTSGDDAFTFAAGATTHKTSLNGVAYSFSSSQFSSASFAGGAGADSSTLSGGSGADNAILSVGTATLTGAGYSVSVVGSETNVINGKGGANTARFYDSAGADVYSSYSDRAVMTGAGYYSRAAGFTVTLAFSSTGGDLAYMYDGAGNEVYSAYSDRVVWQDNGTYRKATGFATTIAFSNGGQDVAYVYDTPGDDLYVAYADRVVMEGASYSNRAWGFATTVGVATIGNDISLLYDSAGDDLVQCYADRSYISGAGFYSKASGFDRTIAFASQGNDVAYFFDSAGDDVFTTSPDQAVLTGAGFYARVVGFDATYGYSHAGNDLAYMYDGAGNDAFRAYSDRAVMSGAGYYNKATGFGGVLAFSTSGADTAEFFDSAGADLFRGYANRSVMSGAGYFNKATGFASVSAHATAGNDMVELHDGIGDDALRIRDAAVSLLCQGVSLTADGFDSGSFYATNGGDNVVDADATDFAFNLIGDWA
;
A
#
# COMPACT_ATOMS: atom_id res chain seq x y z
N MET A 1 44.49 23.18 54.94
CA MET A 1 43.91 21.84 55.19
C MET A 1 43.84 21.14 53.83
N SER A 2 44.78 20.22 53.55
CA SER A 2 44.56 18.75 53.44
C SER A 2 43.70 18.36 52.23
N LYS A 3 44.07 17.49 51.28
CA LYS A 3 45.27 16.67 51.00
C LYS A 3 45.19 16.20 49.53
N LYS A 4 46.37 15.95 48.95
CA LYS A 4 46.75 15.35 47.65
C LYS A 4 45.87 14.20 47.11
N ARG A 5 45.74 14.09 45.78
CA ARG A 5 46.40 13.04 44.95
C ARG A 5 46.23 13.24 43.43
N THR A 6 47.34 13.05 42.73
CA THR A 6 47.57 13.07 41.28
C THR A 6 46.97 11.85 40.57
N LYS A 7 46.39 12.04 39.37
CA LYS A 7 46.15 10.96 38.39
C LYS A 7 46.73 11.34 37.02
N LYS A 8 47.46 10.37 36.47
CA LYS A 8 48.25 10.36 35.23
C LYS A 8 47.33 9.94 34.09
N ALA A 9 47.33 10.67 32.97
CA ALA A 9 46.54 10.35 31.79
C ALA A 9 47.05 9.07 31.10
N ARG A 10 46.16 8.11 30.86
CA ARG A 10 46.32 6.99 29.92
C ARG A 10 45.34 7.25 28.77
N ARG A 11 45.85 7.33 27.54
CA ARG A 11 45.06 7.27 26.31
C ARG A 11 44.50 5.84 26.21
N SER A 12 43.18 5.70 26.15
CA SER A 12 42.50 4.47 25.75
C SER A 12 41.98 4.67 24.33
N THR A 13 42.58 3.96 23.38
CA THR A 13 42.03 3.75 22.04
C THR A 13 40.88 2.76 22.21
N LEU A 14 39.64 3.21 22.00
CA LEU A 14 38.46 2.35 21.95
C LEU A 14 38.44 1.68 20.58
N ARG A 15 38.60 0.35 20.54
CA ARG A 15 38.26 -0.51 19.40
C ARG A 15 36.75 -0.39 19.17
N ARG A 16 36.35 -0.11 17.93
CA ARG A 16 34.95 -0.12 17.47
C ARG A 16 34.74 -1.50 16.83
N SER A 17 33.97 -2.36 17.50
CA SER A 17 33.38 -3.55 16.90
C SER A 17 32.10 -3.11 16.17
N GLN A 18 32.05 -3.23 14.85
CA GLN A 18 30.81 -3.24 14.07
C GLN A 18 30.61 -4.73 13.75
N LEU A 19 29.66 -5.45 14.37
CA LEU A 19 28.26 -5.56 13.93
C LEU A 19 28.22 -5.54 12.40
N GLU A 20 28.37 -6.71 11.80
CA GLU A 20 27.97 -6.96 10.43
C GLU A 20 26.47 -6.70 10.33
N THR A 21 26.11 -5.54 9.78
CA THR A 21 24.75 -5.25 9.38
C THR A 21 24.53 -5.89 8.01
N LEU A 22 23.46 -6.68 7.91
CA LEU A 22 22.70 -7.19 6.75
C LEU A 22 22.56 -6.31 5.48
N GLU A 23 23.31 -5.23 5.30
CA GLU A 23 23.16 -4.30 4.16
C GLU A 23 23.86 -4.77 2.87
N ALA A 24 24.16 -6.06 2.73
CA ALA A 24 24.82 -6.62 1.56
C ALA A 24 23.92 -7.50 0.67
N ARG A 25 22.59 -7.34 0.71
CA ARG A 25 21.70 -7.78 -0.38
C ARG A 25 20.48 -6.88 -0.50
N GLN A 26 20.60 -5.74 -1.15
CA GLN A 26 19.43 -5.03 -1.68
C GLN A 26 19.92 -3.95 -2.63
N VAL A 27 19.81 -4.16 -3.96
CA VAL A 27 19.08 -3.27 -4.90
C VAL A 27 18.88 -4.01 -6.23
N MET A 28 17.63 -4.11 -6.71
CA MET A 28 17.15 -3.58 -8.02
C MET A 28 15.98 -4.39 -8.57
N SER A 29 14.77 -3.81 -8.53
CA SER A 29 13.99 -3.46 -9.74
C SER A 29 12.59 -2.92 -9.37
N ALA A 30 12.39 -1.62 -9.62
CA ALA A 30 11.10 -1.05 -10.07
C ALA A 30 11.22 -0.91 -11.61
N ASP A 31 10.21 -0.89 -12.47
CA ASP A 31 8.80 -0.46 -12.40
C ASP A 31 8.07 -1.05 -13.65
N PRO A 32 6.71 -1.10 -13.72
CA PRO A 32 5.94 -1.71 -14.79
C PRO A 32 5.72 -0.78 -15.99
N LEU A 33 5.37 -1.39 -17.13
CA LEU A 33 4.75 -0.79 -18.32
C LEU A 33 5.63 0.07 -19.26
N ALA A 34 6.31 -0.59 -20.19
CA ALA A 34 6.27 -0.29 -21.63
C ALA A 34 6.93 -1.41 -22.45
N ASP A 35 6.15 -2.26 -23.14
CA ASP A 35 6.02 -2.20 -24.61
C ASP A 35 5.10 -3.33 -25.12
N LEU A 36 4.07 -2.95 -25.87
CA LEU A 36 3.12 -3.85 -26.52
C LEU A 36 3.47 -3.89 -28.02
N LEU A 37 3.74 -5.10 -28.50
CA LEU A 37 3.86 -5.56 -29.90
C LEU A 37 5.27 -5.61 -30.51
N GLY A 38 5.93 -6.75 -30.28
CA GLY A 38 6.41 -7.56 -31.40
C GLY A 38 7.82 -8.14 -31.29
N GLY A 39 7.91 -9.42 -30.92
CA GLY A 39 8.96 -10.30 -31.45
C GLY A 39 9.94 -10.90 -30.45
N ALA A 40 9.57 -12.07 -29.93
CA ALA A 40 10.42 -13.22 -29.60
C ALA A 40 11.64 -13.01 -28.68
N ILE A 41 11.44 -13.29 -27.39
CA ILE A 41 12.48 -13.90 -26.53
C ILE A 41 11.84 -15.07 -25.75
N THR A 42 12.53 -16.19 -25.80
CA THR A 42 12.23 -17.52 -25.27
C THR A 42 12.18 -17.55 -23.74
N GLN A 43 11.03 -17.95 -23.19
CA GLN A 43 10.93 -18.50 -21.83
C GLN A 43 11.70 -19.82 -21.77
N HIS A 44 12.64 -19.93 -20.82
CA HIS A 44 13.03 -21.24 -20.30
C HIS A 44 11.90 -21.72 -19.40
N ALA A 45 11.17 -22.71 -19.90
CA ALA A 45 10.12 -23.40 -19.18
C ALA A 45 10.70 -24.07 -17.92
N ILE A 46 10.22 -23.66 -16.76
CA ILE A 46 10.15 -24.53 -15.59
C ILE A 46 8.88 -25.33 -15.82
N ALA A 47 9.02 -26.65 -15.96
CA ALA A 47 7.93 -27.53 -16.30
C ALA A 47 6.96 -27.64 -15.11
N GLU A 48 5.79 -27.01 -15.22
CA GLU A 48 4.67 -27.31 -14.35
C GLU A 48 4.09 -28.69 -14.67
N GLY A 49 3.97 -29.50 -13.63
CA GLY A 49 2.77 -30.30 -13.42
C GLY A 49 2.24 -29.94 -12.03
N PRO A 50 1.01 -29.40 -11.88
CA PRO A 50 0.41 -29.25 -10.56
C PRO A 50 0.28 -30.65 -9.92
N PRO A 51 0.51 -30.81 -8.60
CA PRO A 51 0.14 -32.05 -7.94
C PRO A 51 -1.38 -32.25 -8.09
N GLU A 52 -1.78 -33.36 -8.69
CA GLU A 52 -3.19 -33.73 -8.84
C GLU A 52 -3.84 -33.88 -7.46
N MET A 53 -4.64 -32.88 -7.08
CA MET A 53 -5.60 -32.98 -5.98
C MET A 53 -6.67 -34.02 -6.33
N VAL A 54 -6.65 -35.16 -5.64
CA VAL A 54 -7.71 -36.17 -5.76
C VAL A 54 -8.94 -35.70 -4.99
N PRO A 55 -10.13 -35.57 -5.61
CA PRO A 55 -11.35 -35.22 -4.89
C PRO A 55 -11.95 -36.48 -4.25
N HIS A 56 -11.99 -36.53 -2.92
CA HIS A 56 -12.81 -37.49 -2.18
C HIS A 56 -13.78 -36.73 -1.26
N ALA A 57 -15.06 -36.64 -1.65
CA ALA A 57 -16.12 -37.63 -1.40
C ALA A 57 -16.60 -37.61 0.06
N ILE A 58 -17.72 -36.90 0.22
CA ILE A 58 -18.58 -36.84 1.40
C ILE A 58 -19.06 -38.27 1.74
N ASP A 59 -18.75 -38.77 2.94
CA ASP A 59 -19.45 -39.91 3.54
C ASP A 59 -19.96 -39.54 4.94
N GLN A 60 -21.19 -39.95 5.21
CA GLN A 60 -21.94 -39.62 6.41
C GLN A 60 -21.62 -40.59 7.55
N GLY A 61 -21.46 -40.06 8.76
CA GLY A 61 -21.96 -40.71 9.97
C GLY A 61 -21.07 -40.62 11.20
N MET A 62 -21.75 -40.44 12.34
CA MET A 62 -21.28 -40.44 13.74
C MET A 62 -20.82 -39.05 14.21
N GLY A 63 -21.49 -38.31 15.10
CA GLY A 63 -22.57 -38.64 16.02
C GLY A 63 -22.13 -38.30 17.45
N ASP A 64 -22.40 -37.05 17.86
CA ASP A 64 -22.64 -36.57 19.23
C ASP A 64 -21.58 -36.88 20.32
N LEU A 65 -20.92 -35.83 20.84
CA LEU A 65 -20.59 -35.67 22.26
C LEU A 65 -20.07 -34.23 22.51
N ALA A 66 -21.01 -33.31 22.70
CA ALA A 66 -20.77 -32.04 23.36
C ALA A 66 -20.88 -32.22 24.89
N GLN A 67 -19.83 -31.85 25.65
CA GLN A 67 -19.90 -31.08 26.91
C GLN A 67 -18.57 -31.17 27.69
N HIS A 68 -17.91 -30.01 27.83
CA HIS A 68 -17.01 -29.53 28.90
C HIS A 68 -16.08 -28.51 28.20
N GLY A 69 -16.08 -27.20 28.40
CA GLY A 69 -16.63 -26.34 29.43
C GLY A 69 -15.59 -25.25 29.71
N GLY A 70 -15.59 -24.16 28.92
CA GLY A 70 -14.82 -22.95 29.21
C GLY A 70 -14.07 -22.35 28.02
N LEU A 71 -14.50 -21.14 27.63
CA LEU A 71 -13.94 -20.19 26.66
C LEU A 71 -14.34 -20.42 25.19
N ASP A 72 -15.25 -19.55 24.73
CA ASP A 72 -15.83 -19.46 23.40
C ASP A 72 -15.29 -18.19 22.74
N TYR A 73 -14.45 -18.36 21.71
CA TYR A 73 -14.25 -17.39 20.64
C TYR A 73 -14.12 -18.16 19.32
N SER A 74 -15.20 -18.13 18.53
CA SER A 74 -15.32 -18.27 17.08
C SER A 74 -14.55 -19.39 16.31
N VAL A 75 -15.34 -20.37 15.87
CA VAL A 75 -15.17 -21.21 14.66
C VAL A 75 -13.96 -22.17 14.63
N SER A 76 -14.04 -23.25 15.43
CA SER A 76 -13.21 -24.43 15.20
C SER A 76 -13.76 -25.28 14.05
N ASP A 77 -12.98 -25.46 12.98
CA ASP A 77 -13.19 -26.50 11.99
C ASP A 77 -13.06 -27.88 12.68
N PRO A 78 -14.12 -28.69 12.77
CA PRO A 78 -14.08 -29.98 13.44
C PRO A 78 -13.16 -31.00 12.77
N ASN A 79 -12.62 -30.71 11.57
CA ASN A 79 -11.72 -31.59 10.83
C ASN A 79 -10.23 -31.24 10.97
N ALA A 80 -9.87 -30.16 11.68
CA ALA A 80 -8.47 -29.81 11.90
C ALA A 80 -7.75 -30.88 12.76
N ASP A 81 -6.54 -31.26 12.37
CA ASP A 81 -5.75 -32.29 13.05
C ASP A 81 -5.11 -31.76 14.35
N PHE A 82 -4.74 -30.48 14.36
CA PHE A 82 -4.14 -29.78 15.50
C PHE A 82 -4.39 -28.27 15.40
N TRP A 83 -4.07 -27.55 16.49
CA TRP A 83 -4.39 -26.13 16.66
C TRP A 83 -3.18 -25.36 17.20
N LEU A 84 -3.03 -24.09 16.80
CA LEU A 84 -2.13 -23.15 17.48
C LEU A 84 -2.60 -22.94 18.92
N ASP A 85 -1.70 -23.07 19.88
CA ASP A 85 -1.97 -22.90 21.31
C ASP A 85 -1.42 -21.56 21.81
N ASN A 86 -2.29 -20.55 21.82
CA ASN A 86 -1.98 -19.20 22.31
C ASN A 86 -2.18 -19.06 23.84
N SER A 87 -2.53 -20.13 24.57
CA SER A 87 -2.89 -20.07 26.00
C SER A 87 -1.71 -19.81 26.94
N LEU A 88 -0.47 -19.86 26.44
CA LEU A 88 0.77 -19.62 27.18
C LEU A 88 1.42 -18.26 26.85
N GLN A 89 0.70 -17.36 26.19
CA GLN A 89 1.10 -15.96 25.99
C GLN A 89 0.82 -15.13 27.27
N THR A 90 1.79 -14.35 27.74
CA THR A 90 1.63 -13.52 28.94
C THR A 90 0.82 -12.26 28.67
N THR A 91 -0.18 -11.99 29.51
CA THR A 91 -0.97 -10.75 29.42
C THR A 91 -0.15 -9.52 29.86
N LEU A 92 -0.49 -8.33 29.37
CA LEU A 92 0.21 -7.07 29.70
C LEU A 92 0.33 -6.81 31.22
N ASP A 93 -0.60 -7.33 32.01
CA ASP A 93 -0.64 -7.16 33.47
C ASP A 93 0.35 -8.08 34.22
N GLU A 94 0.85 -9.15 33.58
CA GLU A 94 1.88 -10.05 34.14
C GLU A 94 3.31 -9.55 33.89
N GLN A 95 3.51 -8.58 32.97
CA GLN A 95 4.83 -8.06 32.57
C GLN A 95 5.51 -7.17 33.62
N VAL A 96 4.86 -6.85 34.75
CA VAL A 96 5.35 -5.83 35.70
C VAL A 96 6.16 -6.40 36.88
N GLU A 97 6.21 -7.72 37.10
CA GLU A 97 6.90 -8.29 38.27
C GLU A 97 7.99 -9.35 38.03
N GLU A 98 8.32 -9.74 36.79
CA GLU A 98 9.34 -10.77 36.55
C GLU A 98 10.52 -10.25 35.72
N ILE A 99 11.73 -10.56 36.17
CA ILE A 99 12.99 -10.23 35.49
C ILE A 99 12.97 -10.99 34.16
N GLU A 100 12.89 -10.26 33.06
CA GLU A 100 12.93 -10.76 31.69
C GLU A 100 13.93 -11.91 31.54
N GLN A 101 13.46 -13.12 31.26
CA GLN A 101 14.31 -14.16 30.70
C GLN A 101 14.53 -13.83 29.22
N THR A 102 15.31 -12.77 28.96
CA THR A 102 15.69 -12.38 27.59
C THR A 102 16.37 -13.56 26.86
N LEU A 103 16.36 -13.57 25.52
CA LEU A 103 17.19 -14.46 24.70
C LEU A 103 18.64 -14.52 25.21
N ALA A 104 19.18 -13.44 25.77
CA ALA A 104 20.50 -13.41 26.40
C ALA A 104 20.60 -14.36 27.62
N SER A 105 19.59 -14.46 28.48
CA SER A 105 19.57 -15.43 29.59
C SER A 105 19.54 -16.88 29.08
N ALA A 106 18.82 -17.14 27.98
CA ALA A 106 18.79 -18.44 27.31
C ALA A 106 20.17 -18.79 26.69
N HIS A 107 20.82 -17.82 26.05
CA HIS A 107 22.18 -17.95 25.54
C HIS A 107 23.20 -18.21 26.64
N GLN A 108 23.10 -17.48 27.76
CA GLN A 108 23.97 -17.67 28.92
C GLN A 108 23.82 -19.08 29.52
N LEU A 109 22.58 -19.59 29.62
CA LEU A 109 22.31 -20.92 30.17
C LEU A 109 22.92 -22.05 29.33
N THR A 110 22.98 -21.87 28.01
CA THR A 110 23.48 -22.89 27.06
C THR A 110 24.94 -22.66 26.66
N GLY A 111 25.59 -21.57 27.11
CA GLY A 111 26.95 -21.22 26.71
C GLY A 111 27.07 -20.60 25.31
N MET A 112 25.95 -20.24 24.68
CA MET A 112 25.93 -19.68 23.32
C MET A 112 26.63 -18.32 23.24
N ASP A 113 26.57 -17.49 24.28
CA ASP A 113 27.28 -16.21 24.32
C ASP A 113 28.81 -16.39 24.23
N GLN A 114 29.33 -17.45 24.86
CA GLN A 114 30.75 -17.80 24.79
C GLN A 114 31.12 -18.30 23.39
N VAL A 115 30.24 -19.07 22.74
CA VAL A 115 30.44 -19.50 21.35
C VAL A 115 30.51 -18.29 20.41
N LYS A 116 29.53 -17.38 20.49
CA LYS A 116 29.51 -16.13 19.70
C LYS A 116 30.76 -15.29 19.95
N THR A 117 31.18 -15.14 21.20
CA THR A 117 32.34 -14.32 21.58
C THR A 117 33.67 -14.92 21.14
N ASN A 118 33.86 -16.23 21.33
CA ASN A 118 35.14 -16.88 21.11
C ASN A 118 35.35 -17.29 19.65
N PHE A 119 34.29 -17.66 18.94
CA PHE A 119 34.39 -18.29 17.62
C PHE A 119 33.67 -17.51 16.52
N GLY A 120 32.68 -16.68 16.86
CA GLY A 120 32.00 -15.86 15.86
C GLY A 120 31.08 -16.62 14.90
N PHE A 121 30.79 -17.91 15.14
CA PHE A 121 29.85 -18.68 14.32
C PHE A 121 28.44 -18.09 14.38
N THR A 122 27.79 -18.03 13.23
CA THR A 122 26.49 -17.37 13.04
C THR A 122 25.45 -18.25 12.36
N GLY A 123 25.82 -19.43 11.86
CA GLY A 123 24.98 -20.31 11.04
C GLY A 123 24.98 -19.92 9.57
N ALA A 124 25.92 -19.09 9.14
CA ALA A 124 26.07 -18.67 7.75
C ALA A 124 26.30 -19.87 6.82
N GLY A 125 25.87 -19.74 5.57
CA GLY A 125 25.99 -20.80 4.56
C GLY A 125 24.88 -21.85 4.58
N GLN A 126 23.85 -21.65 5.42
CA GLN A 126 22.80 -22.63 5.67
C GLN A 126 21.41 -21.98 5.67
N THR A 127 20.37 -22.78 5.46
CA THR A 127 18.97 -22.35 5.54
C THR A 127 18.18 -23.22 6.51
N VAL A 128 17.36 -22.60 7.36
CA VAL A 128 16.39 -23.29 8.22
C VAL A 128 14.98 -23.07 7.68
N ALA A 129 14.27 -24.16 7.38
CA ALA A 129 12.85 -24.07 7.03
C ALA A 129 11.99 -24.12 8.31
N VAL A 130 11.12 -23.12 8.48
CA VAL A 130 10.17 -23.00 9.59
C VAL A 130 8.79 -23.41 9.08
N ILE A 131 8.33 -24.59 9.48
CA ILE A 131 6.99 -25.10 9.15
C ILE A 131 6.05 -24.71 10.29
N ASP A 132 5.30 -23.61 10.11
CA ASP A 132 4.54 -22.96 11.18
C ASP A 132 3.39 -22.08 10.64
N SER A 133 2.95 -21.04 11.35
CA SER A 133 1.86 -20.12 10.95
C SER A 133 2.24 -19.13 9.84
N GLY A 134 3.50 -19.12 9.44
CA GLY A 134 4.08 -18.16 8.52
C GLY A 134 5.26 -17.42 9.14
N ILE A 135 5.85 -16.50 8.40
CA ILE A 135 6.88 -15.58 8.91
C ILE A 135 6.52 -14.17 8.45
N ALA A 136 6.35 -13.22 9.38
CA ALA A 136 6.32 -11.79 9.06
C ALA A 136 7.73 -11.33 8.67
N TYR A 137 8.10 -11.67 7.44
CA TYR A 137 9.45 -11.51 6.89
C TYR A 137 9.89 -10.06 6.78
N ASN A 138 8.94 -9.10 6.81
CA ASN A 138 9.19 -7.66 6.89
C ASN A 138 9.72 -7.19 8.24
N HIS A 139 9.66 -8.01 9.29
CA HIS A 139 10.27 -7.69 10.57
C HIS A 139 11.79 -7.43 10.40
N TYR A 140 12.29 -6.27 10.87
CA TYR A 140 13.67 -5.84 10.57
C TYR A 140 14.73 -6.87 11.00
N ALA A 141 14.55 -7.49 12.17
CA ALA A 141 15.47 -8.49 12.70
C ALA A 141 15.46 -9.82 11.90
N LEU A 142 14.43 -10.06 11.08
CA LEU A 142 14.30 -11.22 10.19
C LEU A 142 14.73 -10.91 8.74
N GLY A 143 15.32 -9.73 8.50
CA GLY A 143 15.86 -9.34 7.20
C GLY A 143 15.00 -8.34 6.41
N GLY A 144 13.77 -8.03 6.84
CA GLY A 144 12.97 -6.93 6.28
C GLY A 144 12.36 -7.19 4.90
N GLY A 145 12.17 -8.44 4.50
CA GLY A 145 11.46 -8.83 3.27
C GLY A 145 11.63 -10.31 2.90
N LEU A 146 11.10 -10.68 1.73
CA LEU A 146 11.08 -12.05 1.20
C LEU A 146 11.82 -12.15 -0.14
N GLY A 147 12.61 -13.21 -0.32
CA GLY A 147 13.28 -13.57 -1.58
C GLY A 147 14.80 -13.60 -1.45
N SER A 148 15.51 -13.88 -2.56
CA SER A 148 16.97 -14.13 -2.56
C SER A 148 17.84 -13.01 -1.99
N ASN A 149 17.30 -11.80 -1.91
CA ASN A 149 17.99 -10.63 -1.34
C ASN A 149 17.72 -10.44 0.15
N TYR A 150 16.88 -11.25 0.77
CA TYR A 150 16.49 -11.12 2.15
C TYR A 150 16.91 -12.36 2.93
N ARG A 151 16.93 -12.26 4.27
CA ARG A 151 17.21 -13.42 5.12
C ARG A 151 16.11 -14.46 5.03
N VAL A 152 14.84 -14.06 4.89
CA VAL A 152 13.78 -14.99 4.49
C VAL A 152 13.86 -15.19 2.97
N VAL A 153 14.56 -16.24 2.53
CA VAL A 153 14.95 -16.44 1.12
C VAL A 153 13.81 -16.97 0.24
N GLY A 154 12.76 -17.52 0.84
CA GLY A 154 11.60 -18.02 0.15
C GLY A 154 10.61 -18.73 1.06
N GLY A 155 9.60 -19.36 0.47
CA GLY A 155 8.57 -20.07 1.20
C GLY A 155 7.35 -20.40 0.37
N TYR A 156 6.35 -20.94 1.03
CA TYR A 156 5.06 -21.30 0.44
C TYR A 156 3.97 -21.31 1.50
N ASP A 157 2.77 -20.88 1.13
CA ASP A 157 1.57 -21.01 1.94
C ASP A 157 0.73 -22.19 1.45
N PHE A 158 0.64 -23.25 2.25
CA PHE A 158 -0.15 -24.44 1.94
C PHE A 158 -1.63 -24.30 2.30
N THR A 159 -1.97 -23.24 3.04
CA THR A 159 -3.34 -22.94 3.48
C THR A 159 -4.11 -22.18 2.40
N GLU A 160 -3.44 -21.24 1.74
CA GLU A 160 -4.00 -20.44 0.64
C GLU A 160 -3.48 -20.86 -0.74
N ASN A 161 -2.48 -21.75 -0.77
CA ASN A 161 -1.88 -22.34 -1.97
C ASN A 161 -1.23 -21.30 -2.89
N ASP A 162 -0.38 -20.45 -2.30
CA ASP A 162 0.44 -19.48 -3.01
C ASP A 162 1.88 -19.40 -2.46
N SER A 163 2.68 -18.51 -3.03
CA SER A 163 4.10 -18.36 -2.69
C SER A 163 4.38 -17.31 -1.60
N ASP A 164 3.36 -16.83 -0.88
CA ASP A 164 3.49 -15.82 0.16
C ASP A 164 3.31 -16.43 1.57
N PRO A 165 4.40 -16.84 2.25
CA PRO A 165 4.33 -17.49 3.55
C PRO A 165 4.14 -16.49 4.70
N TYR A 166 3.54 -15.33 4.44
CA TYR A 166 3.42 -14.27 5.44
C TYR A 166 2.51 -14.69 6.61
N ASP A 167 2.83 -14.22 7.81
CA ASP A 167 2.12 -14.53 9.06
C ASP A 167 1.05 -13.46 9.33
N ASP A 168 0.02 -13.33 8.50
CA ASP A 168 -1.05 -12.31 8.60
C ASP A 168 -2.34 -12.79 9.28
N GLY A 169 -2.39 -14.06 9.71
CA GLY A 169 -3.56 -14.64 10.33
C GLY A 169 -3.96 -13.96 11.64
N THR A 170 -5.25 -13.97 11.98
CA THR A 170 -5.77 -13.41 13.24
C THR A 170 -5.19 -14.10 14.49
N GLU A 171 -4.90 -15.40 14.40
CA GLU A 171 -4.18 -16.18 15.40
C GLU A 171 -2.70 -16.40 15.02
N GLY A 172 -2.23 -15.70 13.98
CA GLY A 172 -0.84 -15.66 13.54
C GLY A 172 0.05 -14.88 14.51
N SER A 173 1.36 -15.08 14.38
CA SER A 173 2.51 -14.54 15.16
C SER A 173 3.45 -15.63 15.68
N HIS A 174 2.95 -16.86 15.84
CA HIS A 174 3.71 -17.96 16.42
C HIS A 174 4.91 -18.34 15.55
N GLY A 175 4.72 -18.47 14.23
CA GLY A 175 5.79 -18.79 13.29
C GLY A 175 6.85 -17.69 13.19
N THR A 176 6.43 -16.42 13.26
CA THR A 176 7.36 -15.28 13.36
C THR A 176 8.20 -15.34 14.63
N HIS A 177 7.60 -15.68 15.78
CA HIS A 177 8.31 -15.82 17.06
C HIS A 177 9.35 -16.94 17.01
N VAL A 178 8.94 -18.08 16.45
CA VAL A 178 9.80 -19.25 16.19
C VAL A 178 10.98 -18.88 15.30
N ALA A 179 10.73 -18.19 14.18
CA ALA A 179 11.77 -17.76 13.24
C ALA A 179 12.80 -16.81 13.90
N GLY A 180 12.34 -15.90 14.77
CA GLY A 180 13.23 -15.03 15.53
C GLY A 180 14.18 -15.78 16.48
N ILE A 181 13.71 -16.86 17.11
CA ILE A 181 14.57 -17.68 18.00
C ILE A 181 15.66 -18.38 17.18
N VAL A 182 15.32 -18.84 15.97
CA VAL A 182 16.31 -19.43 15.06
C VAL A 182 17.37 -18.40 14.69
N GLY A 183 16.98 -17.25 14.13
CA GLY A 183 17.93 -16.39 13.40
C GLY A 183 17.62 -14.90 13.36
N ALA A 184 16.90 -14.34 14.33
CA ALA A 184 16.81 -12.88 14.46
C ALA A 184 18.22 -12.26 14.60
N ASP A 185 18.40 -11.06 14.06
CA ASP A 185 19.66 -10.32 14.14
C ASP A 185 19.42 -8.90 14.67
N ASP A 186 19.60 -8.75 15.98
CA ASP A 186 19.42 -7.47 16.66
C ASP A 186 20.23 -7.41 17.97
N GLY A 187 21.53 -7.67 17.88
CA GLY A 187 22.47 -7.59 19.00
C GLY A 187 22.07 -8.47 20.19
N VAL A 188 21.54 -7.87 21.26
CA VAL A 188 21.13 -8.59 22.48
C VAL A 188 19.85 -9.41 22.32
N ARG A 189 19.09 -9.15 21.25
CA ARG A 189 17.86 -9.87 20.89
C ARG A 189 18.07 -10.83 19.71
N SER A 190 19.32 -11.08 19.32
CA SER A 190 19.60 -12.03 18.24
C SER A 190 19.20 -13.46 18.63
N GLY A 191 18.70 -14.20 17.65
CA GLY A 191 18.47 -15.63 17.75
C GLY A 191 19.77 -16.42 17.87
N VAL A 192 19.67 -17.75 17.88
CA VAL A 192 20.84 -18.64 18.03
C VAL A 192 21.81 -18.49 16.85
N ALA A 193 21.27 -18.45 15.63
CA ALA A 193 22.01 -18.42 14.38
C ALA A 193 21.65 -17.17 13.54
N PRO A 194 22.14 -15.97 13.90
CA PRO A 194 21.76 -14.72 13.22
C PRO A 194 22.25 -14.62 11.76
N GLY A 195 23.17 -15.48 11.32
CA GLY A 195 23.69 -15.52 9.95
C GLY A 195 22.98 -16.51 9.04
N VAL A 196 21.99 -17.26 9.56
CA VAL A 196 21.28 -18.28 8.78
C VAL A 196 20.20 -17.66 7.89
N ASP A 197 19.98 -18.26 6.73
CA ASP A 197 18.80 -17.97 5.92
C ASP A 197 17.58 -18.71 6.48
N LEU A 198 16.40 -18.17 6.22
CA LEU A 198 15.12 -18.71 6.68
C LEU A 198 14.20 -18.99 5.50
N VAL A 199 13.41 -20.05 5.60
CA VAL A 199 12.32 -20.34 4.68
C VAL A 199 11.02 -20.47 5.48
N GLY A 200 9.98 -19.73 5.11
CA GLY A 200 8.67 -19.83 5.73
C GLY A 200 7.77 -20.84 5.02
N LEU A 201 7.25 -21.84 5.73
CA LEU A 201 6.28 -22.79 5.18
C LEU A 201 5.03 -22.75 6.05
N ARG A 202 4.01 -22.04 5.55
CA ARG A 202 2.79 -21.79 6.32
C ARG A 202 1.84 -22.98 6.22
N VAL A 203 1.49 -23.55 7.37
CA VAL A 203 0.64 -24.75 7.52
C VAL A 203 -0.46 -24.58 8.58
N PHE A 204 -0.66 -23.37 9.08
CA PHE A 204 -1.82 -23.01 9.90
C PHE A 204 -2.65 -21.95 9.21
N ALA A 205 -3.96 -22.14 9.19
CA ALA A 205 -4.89 -21.14 8.69
C ALA A 205 -5.03 -19.97 9.69
N ASP A 206 -5.66 -18.87 9.26
CA ASP A 206 -5.80 -17.65 10.08
C ASP A 206 -6.45 -17.85 11.45
N ASN A 207 -7.28 -18.89 11.59
CA ASN A 207 -7.94 -19.27 12.83
C ASN A 207 -7.12 -20.26 13.69
N GLY A 208 -5.87 -20.51 13.31
CA GLY A 208 -4.95 -21.42 13.98
C GLY A 208 -5.16 -22.91 13.70
N ALA A 209 -6.01 -23.28 12.73
CA ALA A 209 -6.22 -24.69 12.35
C ALA A 209 -5.05 -25.22 11.49
N GLY A 210 -4.52 -26.40 11.83
CA GLY A 210 -3.49 -27.09 11.07
C GLY A 210 -3.90 -28.51 10.64
N TYR A 211 -3.35 -28.96 9.51
CA TYR A 211 -3.64 -30.28 8.92
C TYR A 211 -2.36 -31.03 8.57
N PHE A 212 -2.32 -32.33 8.82
CA PHE A 212 -1.16 -33.17 8.48
C PHE A 212 -0.90 -33.22 6.99
N SER A 213 -1.92 -33.08 6.13
CA SER A 213 -1.74 -33.00 4.68
C SER A 213 -0.92 -31.78 4.24
N TRP A 214 -1.06 -30.65 4.94
CA TRP A 214 -0.25 -29.46 4.68
C TRP A 214 1.18 -29.63 5.17
N VAL A 215 1.36 -30.24 6.35
CA VAL A 215 2.69 -30.58 6.87
C VAL A 215 3.41 -31.58 5.95
N GLU A 216 2.73 -32.61 5.47
CA GLU A 216 3.26 -33.58 4.51
C GLU A 216 3.71 -32.89 3.21
N SER A 217 2.89 -31.97 2.70
CA SER A 217 3.20 -31.17 1.51
C SER A 217 4.40 -30.25 1.75
N ALA A 218 4.50 -29.64 2.93
CA ALA A 218 5.64 -28.81 3.32
C ALA A 218 6.95 -29.62 3.42
N LEU A 219 6.92 -30.84 3.99
CA LEU A 219 8.10 -31.71 4.05
C LEU A 219 8.55 -32.15 2.64
N LYS A 220 7.61 -32.51 1.76
CA LYS A 220 7.91 -32.78 0.34
C LYS A 220 8.50 -31.56 -0.36
N TRP A 221 7.97 -30.38 -0.07
CA TRP A 221 8.48 -29.13 -0.60
C TRP A 221 9.93 -28.91 -0.14
N VAL A 222 10.26 -29.17 1.14
CA VAL A 222 11.64 -29.08 1.63
C VAL A 222 12.56 -30.01 0.86
N HIS A 223 12.20 -31.29 0.71
CA HIS A 223 12.98 -32.25 -0.07
C HIS A 223 13.26 -31.76 -1.51
N ASN A 224 12.24 -31.21 -2.16
CA ASN A 224 12.32 -30.76 -3.55
C ASN A 224 13.10 -29.46 -3.74
N ASN A 225 13.09 -28.58 -2.73
CA ASN A 225 13.67 -27.22 -2.80
C ASN A 225 14.92 -27.03 -1.92
N ARG A 226 15.42 -28.08 -1.26
CA ARG A 226 16.57 -27.97 -0.35
C ARG A 226 17.82 -27.38 -0.99
N ASP A 227 17.98 -27.51 -2.31
CA ASP A 227 19.11 -26.99 -3.08
C ASP A 227 18.71 -25.81 -3.99
N ALA A 228 17.52 -25.21 -3.79
CA ALA A 228 16.96 -24.18 -4.68
C ALA A 228 17.41 -22.75 -4.32
N PHE A 229 17.96 -22.55 -3.12
CA PHE A 229 18.43 -21.25 -2.62
C PHE A 229 19.95 -21.14 -2.70
N GLU A 230 20.49 -19.95 -2.40
CA GLU A 230 21.96 -19.76 -2.38
C GLU A 230 22.64 -20.67 -1.36
N ASN A 231 22.00 -20.83 -0.20
CA ASN A 231 22.39 -21.75 0.84
C ASN A 231 21.38 -22.93 0.89
N PRO A 232 21.84 -24.16 1.11
CA PRO A 232 20.93 -25.30 1.16
C PRO A 232 20.11 -25.33 2.45
N ILE A 233 18.90 -25.89 2.38
CA ILE A 233 18.11 -26.20 3.58
C ILE A 233 18.80 -27.35 4.32
N THR A 234 19.41 -27.05 5.47
CA THR A 234 20.14 -28.01 6.31
C THR A 234 19.40 -28.37 7.58
N ALA A 235 18.40 -27.59 7.96
CA ALA A 235 17.55 -27.88 9.10
C ALA A 235 16.08 -27.50 8.84
N VAL A 236 15.17 -28.18 9.53
CA VAL A 236 13.74 -27.89 9.55
C VAL A 236 13.29 -27.80 11.00
N ASN A 237 12.48 -26.79 11.30
CA ASN A 237 11.80 -26.66 12.59
C ASN A 237 10.29 -26.91 12.41
N LEU A 238 9.75 -27.80 13.25
CA LEU A 238 8.33 -28.03 13.40
C LEU A 238 7.92 -27.76 14.85
N SER A 239 7.41 -26.56 15.12
CA SER A 239 6.91 -26.16 16.43
C SER A 239 5.41 -26.46 16.58
N LEU A 240 5.02 -27.68 16.23
CA LEU A 240 3.64 -28.14 16.17
C LEU A 240 3.52 -29.57 16.72
N GLY A 241 2.31 -29.97 17.11
CA GLY A 241 2.06 -31.32 17.57
C GLY A 241 0.60 -31.57 17.93
N THR A 242 0.26 -32.84 18.07
CA THR A 242 -1.08 -33.28 18.46
C THR A 242 -1.17 -33.58 19.94
N LYS A 243 -2.39 -33.80 20.42
CA LYS A 243 -2.64 -34.33 21.76
C LYS A 243 -2.24 -35.81 21.83
N TRP A 244 -0.94 -36.06 21.97
CA TRP A 244 -0.33 -37.39 22.08
C TRP A 244 0.79 -37.36 23.13
N ASN A 245 0.95 -38.47 23.87
CA ASN A 245 2.03 -38.65 24.83
C ASN A 245 2.43 -40.13 24.85
N SER A 246 3.44 -40.49 24.05
CA SER A 246 3.92 -41.86 23.97
C SER A 246 5.37 -41.90 23.52
N THR A 247 6.03 -43.04 23.75
CA THR A 247 7.36 -43.35 23.18
C THR A 247 7.25 -44.04 21.81
N SER A 248 6.04 -44.25 21.31
CA SER A 248 5.77 -44.85 20.00
C SER A 248 4.86 -43.96 19.18
N ILE A 249 5.06 -43.99 17.86
CA ILE A 249 4.20 -43.30 16.91
C ILE A 249 2.77 -43.87 16.93
N PRO A 250 1.74 -43.02 16.72
CA PRO A 250 0.38 -43.49 16.48
C PRO A 250 0.27 -44.41 15.25
N SER A 251 -0.78 -45.23 15.16
CA SER A 251 -0.97 -46.11 13.98
C SER A 251 -1.47 -45.38 12.73
N TRP A 252 -1.92 -44.14 12.87
CA TRP A 252 -2.52 -43.32 11.80
C TRP A 252 -1.53 -42.32 11.18
N THR A 253 -0.26 -42.36 11.56
CA THR A 253 0.76 -41.41 11.10
C THR A 253 0.99 -41.46 9.60
N THR A 254 1.18 -40.29 9.00
CA THR A 254 1.35 -40.11 7.55
C THR A 254 2.64 -39.41 7.14
N LEU A 255 3.51 -39.01 8.08
CA LEU A 255 4.71 -38.18 7.78
C LEU A 255 6.04 -38.96 7.85
N GLU A 256 6.00 -40.26 8.14
CA GLU A 256 7.21 -41.02 8.49
C GLU A 256 8.16 -41.21 7.30
N ASP A 257 7.63 -41.40 6.10
CA ASP A 257 8.41 -41.50 4.88
C ASP A 257 9.06 -40.17 4.50
N GLU A 258 8.36 -39.04 4.66
CA GLU A 258 8.96 -37.71 4.47
C GLU A 258 10.06 -37.43 5.51
N PHE A 259 9.85 -37.73 6.80
CA PHE A 259 10.89 -37.54 7.81
C PHE A 259 12.11 -38.44 7.55
N ALA A 260 11.91 -39.69 7.17
CA ALA A 260 13.01 -40.58 6.79
C ALA A 260 13.76 -40.06 5.55
N GLN A 261 13.05 -39.47 4.59
CA GLN A 261 13.65 -38.87 3.40
C GLN A 261 14.48 -37.63 3.74
N LEU A 262 13.96 -36.70 4.54
CA LEU A 262 14.71 -35.51 4.97
C LEU A 262 15.95 -35.89 5.79
N LYS A 263 15.83 -36.88 6.69
CA LYS A 263 16.99 -37.39 7.43
C LYS A 263 18.05 -37.97 6.48
N ALA A 264 17.64 -38.71 5.45
CA ALA A 264 18.56 -39.26 4.44
C ALA A 264 19.21 -38.17 3.56
N ASP A 265 18.56 -37.02 3.40
CA ASP A 265 19.12 -35.85 2.73
C ASP A 265 20.14 -35.08 3.61
N GLY A 266 20.34 -35.49 4.87
CA GLY A 266 21.23 -34.82 5.82
C GLY A 266 20.60 -33.58 6.47
N ILE A 267 19.27 -33.48 6.45
CA ILE A 267 18.52 -32.37 7.05
C ILE A 267 18.26 -32.67 8.53
N PHE A 268 18.59 -31.72 9.41
CA PHE A 268 18.31 -31.81 10.84
C PHE A 268 16.86 -31.41 11.13
N ILE A 269 16.05 -32.31 11.69
CA ILE A 269 14.60 -32.09 11.87
C ILE A 269 14.30 -31.87 13.35
N SER A 270 14.18 -30.61 13.77
CA SER A 270 13.87 -30.22 15.16
C SER A 270 12.36 -30.15 15.38
N VAL A 271 11.84 -30.86 16.38
CA VAL A 271 10.40 -30.96 16.63
C VAL A 271 10.06 -30.75 18.11
N SER A 272 9.04 -29.94 18.39
CA SER A 272 8.61 -29.66 19.76
C SER A 272 8.05 -30.91 20.47
N ALA A 273 8.53 -31.18 21.69
CA ALA A 273 8.15 -32.40 22.42
C ALA A 273 6.67 -32.43 22.85
N GLY A 274 6.01 -31.26 22.93
CA GLY A 274 4.63 -31.07 23.39
C GLY A 274 4.53 -30.39 24.77
N ASN A 275 3.39 -29.75 25.05
CA ASN A 275 3.18 -28.88 26.22
C ASN A 275 2.14 -29.41 27.23
N SER A 276 1.79 -30.69 27.17
CA SER A 276 0.66 -31.22 27.96
C SER A 276 1.05 -31.92 29.25
N PHE A 277 2.34 -31.98 29.62
CA PHE A 277 2.78 -32.72 30.81
C PHE A 277 2.13 -32.19 32.09
N ASN A 278 1.51 -33.10 32.84
CA ASN A 278 0.83 -32.77 34.08
C ASN A 278 1.03 -33.88 35.12
N PRO A 279 1.93 -33.68 36.12
CA PRO A 279 2.18 -34.69 37.15
C PRO A 279 1.01 -34.86 38.12
N SER A 280 0.01 -33.95 38.07
CA SER A 280 -1.23 -34.03 38.86
C SER A 280 -2.40 -34.61 38.08
N ASP A 281 -2.20 -35.04 36.84
CA ASP A 281 -3.21 -35.76 36.07
C ASP A 281 -3.57 -37.07 36.80
N THR A 282 -4.86 -37.27 37.07
CA THR A 282 -5.38 -38.39 37.89
C THR A 282 -6.07 -39.45 37.04
N TYR A 283 -5.66 -39.55 35.78
CA TYR A 283 -6.37 -40.28 34.74
C TYR A 283 -6.56 -41.78 35.05
N THR A 284 -7.78 -42.28 34.88
CA THR A 284 -8.17 -43.69 35.10
C THR A 284 -9.14 -44.25 34.03
N GLY A 285 -9.29 -43.59 32.87
CA GLY A 285 -10.22 -43.96 31.79
C GLY A 285 -9.60 -44.76 30.65
N TYR A 286 -10.44 -45.36 29.79
CA TYR A 286 -10.02 -46.10 28.59
C TYR A 286 -10.32 -45.23 27.36
N GLY A 287 -9.31 -44.54 26.81
CA GLY A 287 -9.45 -43.76 25.57
C GLY A 287 -8.79 -42.38 25.55
N ASP A 288 -8.43 -41.76 26.69
CA ASP A 288 -7.60 -40.55 26.71
C ASP A 288 -6.13 -40.86 27.00
N VAL A 289 -5.29 -39.88 26.64
CA VAL A 289 -3.84 -39.87 26.78
C VAL A 289 -3.45 -39.49 28.21
N ASP A 290 -2.58 -40.28 28.84
CA ASP A 290 -2.02 -40.00 30.18
C ASP A 290 -0.81 -39.05 30.04
N PHE A 291 -0.94 -37.83 30.56
CA PHE A 291 0.13 -36.82 30.52
C PHE A 291 0.96 -36.73 31.81
N SER A 292 0.77 -37.64 32.76
CA SER A 292 1.57 -37.71 33.99
C SER A 292 2.85 -38.53 33.85
N THR A 293 3.03 -39.22 32.71
CA THR A 293 4.15 -40.13 32.46
C THR A 293 5.06 -39.63 31.32
N PRO A 294 6.34 -40.08 31.27
CA PRO A 294 7.23 -39.76 30.16
C PRO A 294 6.69 -40.24 28.81
N GLY A 295 6.73 -39.36 27.82
CA GLY A 295 6.30 -39.56 26.45
C GLY A 295 6.52 -38.29 25.61
N LEU A 296 6.23 -38.39 24.31
CA LEU A 296 6.35 -37.30 23.35
C LEU A 296 5.05 -37.18 22.53
N SER A 297 4.82 -35.98 22.00
CA SER A 297 3.73 -35.70 21.06
C SER A 297 4.11 -36.21 19.68
N TYR A 298 3.14 -36.40 18.79
CA TYR A 298 3.40 -36.61 17.38
C TYR A 298 3.37 -35.25 16.67
N PRO A 299 4.41 -34.87 15.88
CA PRO A 299 5.43 -35.73 15.28
C PRO A 299 6.73 -35.99 16.07
N ALA A 300 6.96 -35.37 17.23
CA ALA A 300 8.21 -35.56 18.01
C ALA A 300 8.49 -37.02 18.45
N ALA A 301 7.47 -37.88 18.52
CA ALA A 301 7.61 -39.30 18.81
C ALA A 301 8.19 -40.12 17.64
N SER A 302 8.33 -39.53 16.44
CA SER A 302 8.96 -40.19 15.30
C SER A 302 10.45 -40.47 15.61
N PRO A 303 10.97 -41.66 15.24
CA PRO A 303 12.40 -41.97 15.41
C PRO A 303 13.31 -41.25 14.40
N ASN A 304 12.73 -40.58 13.39
CA ASN A 304 13.49 -39.91 12.34
C ASN A 304 13.78 -38.44 12.67
N VAL A 305 13.21 -37.89 13.74
CA VAL A 305 13.33 -36.48 14.11
C VAL A 305 14.07 -36.30 15.44
N VAL A 306 14.45 -35.07 15.76
CA VAL A 306 15.04 -34.68 17.04
C VAL A 306 13.95 -34.04 17.92
N PRO A 307 13.50 -34.73 18.98
CA PRO A 307 12.51 -34.19 19.90
C PRO A 307 13.15 -33.20 20.89
N VAL A 308 12.49 -32.05 21.09
CA VAL A 308 13.02 -30.95 21.90
C VAL A 308 12.09 -30.59 23.06
N MET A 309 12.61 -30.73 24.28
CA MET A 309 11.96 -30.34 25.53
C MET A 309 12.27 -28.88 25.89
N SER A 310 11.41 -28.25 26.69
CA SER A 310 11.57 -26.87 27.16
C SER A 310 12.13 -26.82 28.58
N SER A 311 13.15 -25.99 28.80
CA SER A 311 13.67 -25.61 30.11
C SER A 311 13.40 -24.14 30.47
N ASP A 312 13.34 -23.85 31.77
CA ASP A 312 13.23 -22.50 32.33
C ASP A 312 14.59 -21.87 32.67
N ASP A 313 14.57 -20.67 33.25
CA ASP A 313 15.76 -19.88 33.67
C ASP A 313 16.63 -20.55 34.73
N SER A 314 16.06 -21.44 35.54
CA SER A 314 16.81 -22.26 36.49
C SER A 314 17.59 -23.39 35.80
N GLY A 315 17.31 -23.60 34.51
CA GLY A 315 17.89 -24.66 33.70
C GLY A 315 17.29 -26.04 33.96
N LEU A 316 16.14 -26.10 34.63
CA LEU A 316 15.32 -27.30 34.80
C LEU A 316 14.20 -27.32 33.76
N LEU A 317 13.52 -28.46 33.60
CA LEU A 317 12.44 -28.59 32.63
C LEU A 317 11.22 -27.76 33.04
N SER A 318 10.67 -27.02 32.08
CA SER A 318 9.40 -26.33 32.18
C SER A 318 8.30 -27.30 32.62
N TYR A 319 7.39 -26.82 33.47
CA TYR A 319 6.37 -27.66 34.09
C TYR A 319 5.44 -28.32 33.07
N PHE A 320 5.21 -27.69 31.91
CA PHE A 320 4.33 -28.16 30.84
C PHE A 320 5.03 -29.10 29.84
N SER A 321 6.36 -29.09 29.76
CA SER A 321 7.08 -29.80 28.69
C SER A 321 6.87 -31.31 28.81
N GLN A 322 6.62 -32.00 27.71
CA GLN A 322 6.67 -33.46 27.73
C GLN A 322 8.10 -33.97 27.96
N ARG A 323 8.25 -35.24 28.30
CA ARG A 323 9.45 -35.80 28.93
C ARG A 323 9.91 -37.06 28.20
N HIS A 324 11.15 -37.08 27.69
CA HIS A 324 11.75 -38.30 27.14
C HIS A 324 13.28 -38.26 27.21
N GLN A 325 13.92 -39.40 27.50
CA GLN A 325 15.38 -39.43 27.67
C GLN A 325 16.16 -39.28 26.35
N ASN A 326 15.54 -39.60 25.22
CA ASN A 326 16.12 -39.36 23.90
C ASN A 326 15.81 -37.95 23.37
N ALA A 327 15.19 -37.09 24.17
CA ALA A 327 14.94 -35.70 23.81
C ALA A 327 15.96 -34.80 24.49
N ILE A 328 16.34 -33.72 23.81
CA ILE A 328 17.23 -32.69 24.37
C ILE A 328 16.41 -31.52 24.89
N SER A 329 16.80 -30.93 26.01
CA SER A 329 16.17 -29.72 26.53
C SER A 329 16.90 -28.47 26.06
N ALA A 330 16.13 -27.46 25.65
CA ALA A 330 16.61 -26.12 25.37
C ALA A 330 15.70 -25.06 26.02
N PRO A 331 16.16 -23.81 26.19
CA PRO A 331 15.35 -22.74 26.76
C PRO A 331 14.04 -22.54 25.99
N GLY A 332 12.91 -22.54 26.69
CA GLY A 332 11.59 -22.44 26.04
C GLY A 332 10.50 -21.90 26.95
N ARG A 333 10.85 -21.17 28.02
CA ARG A 333 9.90 -20.50 28.91
C ARG A 333 10.23 -19.01 28.94
N TYR A 334 9.22 -18.17 28.76
CA TYR A 334 9.33 -16.72 28.67
C TYR A 334 10.41 -16.25 27.69
N VAL A 335 10.46 -16.85 26.51
CA VAL A 335 11.45 -16.49 25.48
C VAL A 335 10.97 -15.25 24.75
N TYR A 336 11.76 -14.18 24.82
CA TYR A 336 11.50 -12.93 24.11
C TYR A 336 11.96 -13.04 22.65
N SER A 337 11.06 -12.92 21.68
CA SER A 337 11.37 -13.04 20.24
C SER A 337 10.43 -12.18 19.39
N THR A 338 10.68 -12.12 18.08
CA THR A 338 9.98 -11.28 17.09
C THR A 338 8.51 -11.63 16.97
N VAL A 339 7.63 -10.66 16.77
CA VAL A 339 6.22 -10.87 16.39
C VAL A 339 5.82 -9.89 15.29
N PRO A 340 4.78 -10.18 14.49
CA PRO A 340 4.24 -9.22 13.52
C PRO A 340 3.74 -7.94 14.22
N ASP A 341 3.75 -6.79 13.53
CA ASP A 341 3.31 -5.49 14.09
C ASP A 341 1.89 -5.58 14.70
N TYR A 342 0.96 -6.29 14.05
CA TYR A 342 -0.41 -6.43 14.57
C TYR A 342 -0.49 -7.19 15.90
N ALA A 343 0.49 -8.04 16.21
CA ALA A 343 0.56 -8.83 17.45
C ALA A 343 1.36 -8.13 18.56
N GLY A 344 2.03 -7.02 18.24
CA GLY A 344 2.74 -6.17 19.18
C GLY A 344 1.98 -4.89 19.48
N ASN A 345 2.55 -3.76 19.09
CA ASN A 345 2.02 -2.44 19.40
C ASN A 345 1.18 -1.84 18.25
N ASN A 346 1.21 -2.46 17.07
CA ASN A 346 0.39 -2.15 15.90
C ASN A 346 0.48 -0.68 15.47
N ASN A 347 1.71 -0.16 15.37
CA ASN A 347 1.99 1.23 15.00
C ASN A 347 2.32 1.41 13.51
N GLY A 348 2.29 0.35 12.72
CA GLY A 348 2.68 0.33 11.31
C GLY A 348 4.19 0.21 11.08
N VAL A 349 4.95 -0.25 12.08
CA VAL A 349 6.40 -0.51 11.99
C VAL A 349 6.65 -1.95 12.43
N ASP A 350 7.29 -2.72 11.56
CA ASP A 350 7.59 -4.15 11.81
C ASP A 350 8.82 -4.31 12.73
N ASP A 351 8.70 -3.87 13.98
CA ASP A 351 9.77 -3.86 15.00
C ASP A 351 9.41 -4.49 16.35
N ASP A 352 8.32 -5.26 16.38
CA ASP A 352 7.70 -5.76 17.60
C ASP A 352 8.23 -7.11 18.12
N TRP A 353 8.20 -7.27 19.45
CA TRP A 353 8.72 -8.43 20.16
C TRP A 353 7.81 -8.82 21.32
N ALA A 354 7.66 -10.13 21.57
CA ALA A 354 6.83 -10.65 22.66
C ALA A 354 7.48 -11.86 23.37
N ASN A 355 7.01 -12.15 24.59
CA ASN A 355 7.43 -13.31 25.37
C ASN A 355 6.44 -14.47 25.21
N PHE A 356 6.88 -15.59 24.64
CA PHE A 356 6.10 -16.84 24.58
C PHE A 356 6.76 -17.96 25.38
N SER A 357 5.95 -18.92 25.84
CA SER A 357 6.41 -20.12 26.54
C SER A 357 5.88 -21.37 25.84
N GLY A 358 6.77 -22.34 25.60
CA GLY A 358 6.42 -23.60 24.99
C GLY A 358 7.64 -24.41 24.57
N THR A 359 7.44 -25.71 24.34
CA THR A 359 8.40 -26.51 23.56
C THR A 359 8.56 -25.98 22.12
N SER A 360 7.56 -25.24 21.64
CA SER A 360 7.60 -24.45 20.40
C SER A 360 8.67 -23.36 20.37
N MET A 361 9.13 -22.86 21.51
CA MET A 361 10.24 -21.91 21.61
C MET A 361 11.59 -22.63 21.78
N ALA A 362 11.59 -23.84 22.35
CA ALA A 362 12.80 -24.64 22.53
C ALA A 362 13.25 -25.34 21.24
N ALA A 363 12.32 -25.86 20.44
CA ALA A 363 12.62 -26.50 19.15
C ALA A 363 13.41 -25.60 18.18
N PRO A 364 13.03 -24.34 17.93
CA PRO A 364 13.78 -23.45 17.05
C PRO A 364 15.15 -23.09 17.62
N TYR A 365 15.29 -23.07 18.95
CA TYR A 365 16.58 -22.87 19.60
C TYR A 365 17.55 -24.00 19.23
N VAL A 366 17.08 -25.25 19.24
CA VAL A 366 17.88 -26.42 18.83
C VAL A 366 18.11 -26.44 17.32
N ALA A 367 17.13 -26.01 16.52
CA ALA A 367 17.30 -25.86 15.07
C ALA A 367 18.44 -24.87 14.75
N GLY A 368 18.45 -23.69 15.39
CA GLY A 368 19.54 -22.73 15.26
C GLY A 368 20.87 -23.25 15.82
N ALA A 369 20.85 -24.00 16.92
CA ALA A 369 22.05 -24.64 17.46
C ALA A 369 22.66 -25.66 16.48
N SER A 370 21.82 -26.40 15.76
CA SER A 370 22.25 -27.43 14.81
C SER A 370 23.11 -26.85 13.68
N VAL A 371 22.72 -25.68 13.15
CA VAL A 371 23.46 -25.02 12.06
C VAL A 371 24.77 -24.40 12.56
N ILE A 372 24.82 -23.90 13.79
CA ILE A 372 26.07 -23.43 14.42
C ILE A 372 27.05 -24.58 14.62
N ILE A 373 26.57 -25.74 15.09
CA ILE A 373 27.41 -26.93 15.25
C ILE A 373 27.90 -27.43 13.88
N ARG A 374 27.03 -27.45 12.87
CA ARG A 374 27.42 -27.81 11.50
C ARG A 374 28.52 -26.90 10.97
N GLU A 375 28.39 -25.58 11.13
CA GLU A 375 29.39 -24.59 10.72
C GLU A 375 30.77 -24.87 11.37
N ALA A 376 30.78 -25.20 12.66
CA ALA A 376 32.01 -25.56 13.37
C ALA A 376 32.60 -26.90 12.92
N MET A 377 31.75 -27.91 12.63
CA MET A 377 32.19 -29.19 12.08
C MET A 377 32.82 -29.01 10.69
N GLU A 378 32.20 -28.18 9.84
CA GLU A 378 32.74 -27.82 8.52
C GLU A 378 34.06 -27.05 8.63
N PHE A 379 34.17 -26.13 9.60
CA PHE A 379 35.41 -25.41 9.89
C PHE A 379 36.59 -26.34 10.21
N VAL A 380 36.36 -27.41 10.96
CA VAL A 380 37.42 -28.40 11.28
C VAL A 380 37.62 -29.45 10.18
N GLY A 381 36.95 -29.27 9.03
CA GLY A 381 37.12 -30.10 7.84
C GLY A 381 36.31 -31.40 7.84
N MET A 382 35.28 -31.52 8.69
CA MET A 382 34.33 -32.64 8.59
C MET A 382 33.48 -32.48 7.31
N THR A 383 33.12 -33.62 6.71
CA THR A 383 32.32 -33.66 5.46
C THR A 383 31.25 -34.73 5.58
N GLY A 384 30.11 -34.53 4.90
CA GLY A 384 28.99 -35.47 4.95
C GLY A 384 28.27 -35.50 6.29
N ILE A 385 28.24 -34.36 6.99
CA ILE A 385 27.62 -34.20 8.32
C ILE A 385 26.10 -34.43 8.20
N ASP A 386 25.58 -35.39 8.97
CA ASP A 386 24.14 -35.68 9.03
C ASP A 386 23.50 -35.28 10.37
N GLN A 387 22.20 -35.56 10.53
CA GLN A 387 21.45 -35.26 11.75
C GLN A 387 22.02 -35.98 12.98
N ASP A 388 22.46 -37.23 12.81
CA ASP A 388 22.90 -38.07 13.93
C ASP A 388 24.27 -37.58 14.42
N ASP A 389 25.19 -37.19 13.52
CA ASP A 389 26.48 -36.57 13.91
C ASP A 389 26.29 -35.34 14.82
N ILE A 390 25.37 -34.45 14.42
CA ILE A 390 25.08 -33.21 15.16
C ILE A 390 24.40 -33.55 16.50
N PHE A 391 23.38 -34.41 16.48
CA PHE A 391 22.59 -34.72 17.66
C PHE A 391 23.39 -35.54 18.70
N ASP A 392 24.23 -36.46 18.25
CA ASP A 392 25.14 -37.21 19.12
C ASP A 392 26.13 -36.26 19.81
N LEU A 393 26.71 -35.29 19.09
CA LEU A 393 27.57 -34.27 19.71
C LEU A 393 26.81 -33.45 20.76
N MET A 394 25.58 -33.02 20.44
CA MET A 394 24.73 -32.29 21.39
C MET A 394 24.46 -33.12 22.65
N MET A 395 24.19 -34.41 22.52
CA MET A 395 23.89 -35.31 23.64
C MET A 395 25.14 -35.67 24.46
N ASP A 396 26.28 -35.91 23.81
CA ASP A 396 27.55 -36.26 24.45
C ASP A 396 28.13 -35.11 25.28
N THR A 397 27.82 -33.87 24.89
CA THR A 397 28.29 -32.65 25.54
C THR A 397 27.24 -31.96 26.41
N ALA A 398 26.00 -32.46 26.42
CA ALA A 398 24.91 -31.90 27.20
C ALA A 398 25.16 -31.91 28.70
N ASP A 399 24.62 -30.90 29.38
CA ASP A 399 24.54 -30.90 30.85
C ASP A 399 23.45 -31.88 31.29
N SER A 400 23.80 -32.82 32.18
CA SER A 400 22.82 -33.73 32.79
C SER A 400 22.22 -33.12 34.06
N PHE A 401 20.88 -33.16 34.18
CA PHE A 401 20.17 -32.70 35.38
C PHE A 401 19.01 -33.64 35.75
N TYR A 402 18.62 -33.60 37.02
CA TYR A 402 17.58 -34.47 37.60
C TYR A 402 16.21 -33.81 37.62
N ASP A 403 15.17 -34.48 37.12
CA ASP A 403 13.78 -34.04 37.21
C ASP A 403 13.02 -34.81 38.31
N SER A 404 12.52 -34.05 39.29
CA SER A 404 11.83 -34.63 40.45
C SER A 404 10.46 -35.23 40.12
N ASN A 405 9.82 -34.82 39.02
CA ASN A 405 8.48 -35.31 38.67
C ASN A 405 8.53 -36.75 38.14
N THR A 406 9.54 -37.06 37.32
CA THR A 406 9.70 -38.39 36.70
C THR A 406 10.73 -39.28 37.40
N GLY A 407 11.62 -38.69 38.21
CA GLY A 407 12.71 -39.41 38.88
C GLY A 407 13.86 -39.82 37.94
N LEU A 408 13.96 -39.19 36.78
CA LEU A 408 14.95 -39.47 35.73
C LEU A 408 15.90 -38.28 35.55
N ASN A 409 17.07 -38.55 34.96
CA ASN A 409 17.96 -37.52 34.46
C ASN A 409 17.69 -37.26 32.97
N TYR A 410 17.75 -35.99 32.60
CA TYR A 410 17.62 -35.52 31.22
C TYR A 410 18.83 -34.69 30.80
N SER A 411 18.95 -34.46 29.49
CA SER A 411 20.05 -33.74 28.86
C SER A 411 19.61 -32.33 28.46
N ARG A 412 20.38 -31.31 28.86
CA ARG A 412 20.20 -29.91 28.43
C ARG A 412 21.34 -29.52 27.50
N LEU A 413 21.00 -28.84 26.40
CA LEU A 413 21.95 -28.34 25.42
C LEU A 413 23.06 -27.48 26.07
N ASN A 414 24.32 -27.79 25.75
CA ASN A 414 25.49 -27.00 26.13
C ASN A 414 26.34 -26.71 24.87
N MET A 415 26.06 -25.56 24.26
CA MET A 415 26.72 -25.10 23.03
C MET A 415 28.21 -24.88 23.21
N GLN A 416 28.64 -24.32 24.35
CA GLN A 416 30.06 -24.08 24.58
C GLN A 416 30.83 -25.40 24.59
N ALA A 417 30.35 -26.41 25.33
CA ALA A 417 31.00 -27.71 25.41
C ALA A 417 31.01 -28.43 24.05
N ALA A 418 29.92 -28.32 23.27
CA ALA A 418 29.83 -28.89 21.92
C ALA A 418 30.91 -28.32 20.98
N ILE A 419 31.06 -27.00 20.93
CA ILE A 419 32.03 -26.34 20.03
C ILE A 419 33.47 -26.51 20.53
N ASP A 420 33.72 -26.33 21.84
CA ASP A 420 35.06 -26.52 22.43
C ASP A 420 35.59 -27.96 22.23
N ALA A 421 34.72 -28.96 22.10
CA ALA A 421 35.10 -30.35 21.91
C ALA A 421 35.73 -30.63 20.53
N ILE A 422 35.43 -29.80 19.52
CA ILE A 422 35.87 -30.02 18.13
C ILE A 422 36.90 -29.00 17.65
N MET A 423 36.91 -27.77 18.17
CA MET A 423 37.81 -26.70 17.72
C MET A 423 39.29 -26.97 18.06
N PRO A 424 40.25 -26.64 17.16
CA PRO A 424 41.67 -26.90 17.38
C PRO A 424 42.30 -25.99 18.45
N ALA A 425 43.43 -26.43 19.02
CA ALA A 425 44.22 -25.63 19.95
C ALA A 425 45.19 -24.68 19.21
N ASP A 426 45.53 -23.54 19.83
CA ASP A 426 46.50 -22.53 19.36
C ASP A 426 47.88 -23.15 19.02
N ASP A 427 48.47 -22.75 17.89
CA ASP A 427 49.68 -23.32 17.28
C ASP A 427 50.93 -22.42 17.31
N PHE A 428 50.81 -21.10 17.14
CA PHE A 428 51.96 -20.16 17.13
C PHE A 428 51.97 -19.14 18.26
N GLY A 429 51.05 -19.26 19.23
CA GLY A 429 51.15 -18.66 20.54
C GLY A 429 50.78 -17.18 20.57
N ASN A 430 50.05 -16.81 21.61
CA ASN A 430 49.38 -15.51 21.73
C ASN A 430 50.22 -14.33 22.28
N SER A 431 51.56 -14.40 22.23
CA SER A 431 52.41 -13.31 22.74
C SER A 431 53.80 -13.24 22.12
N VAL A 432 54.43 -12.04 22.17
CA VAL A 432 55.83 -11.83 21.74
C VAL A 432 56.83 -12.72 22.50
N LEU A 433 56.52 -13.15 23.73
CA LEU A 433 57.41 -14.05 24.49
C LEU A 433 57.41 -15.48 23.95
N ASP A 434 56.30 -15.89 23.35
CA ASP A 434 56.07 -17.23 22.82
C ASP A 434 56.22 -17.25 21.28
N ALA A 435 56.62 -16.13 20.68
CA ALA A 435 56.72 -15.94 19.24
C ALA A 435 57.62 -16.98 18.55
N TYR A 436 57.10 -17.55 17.47
CA TYR A 436 57.83 -18.50 16.64
C TYR A 436 58.98 -17.83 15.88
N ASN A 437 60.18 -18.41 15.95
CA ASN A 437 61.39 -17.81 15.36
C ASN A 437 61.62 -18.28 13.92
N LEU A 438 61.45 -17.36 12.96
CA LEU A 438 61.64 -17.58 11.52
C LEU A 438 63.12 -17.53 11.07
N GLY A 439 64.06 -17.14 11.94
CA GLY A 439 65.48 -17.03 11.59
C GLY A 439 65.84 -15.76 10.83
N THR A 440 66.83 -15.82 9.92
CA THR A 440 67.33 -14.66 9.15
C THR A 440 66.76 -14.67 7.73
N ILE A 441 66.15 -13.57 7.27
CA ILE A 441 65.50 -13.42 5.94
C ILE A 441 66.38 -12.64 4.95
N THR A 442 66.81 -13.25 3.84
CA THR A 442 67.67 -12.64 2.80
C THR A 442 66.97 -12.47 1.44
N ALA A 443 67.32 -11.43 0.67
CA ALA A 443 66.74 -11.17 -0.67
C ALA A 443 67.12 -12.26 -1.71
N GLY A 444 66.12 -12.76 -2.44
CA GLY A 444 66.29 -13.75 -3.51
C GLY A 444 64.94 -14.27 -4.06
N PRO A 445 64.90 -14.81 -5.29
CA PRO A 445 63.66 -15.20 -5.97
C PRO A 445 62.99 -16.49 -5.44
N ALA A 446 63.38 -16.97 -4.26
CA ALA A 446 62.79 -18.14 -3.63
C ALA A 446 62.90 -18.02 -2.10
N THR A 447 61.73 -17.86 -1.47
CA THR A 447 61.33 -18.31 -0.14
C THR A 447 62.43 -18.97 0.72
N GLN A 448 62.77 -18.33 1.84
CA GLN A 448 63.74 -18.90 2.80
C GLN A 448 63.10 -19.88 3.82
N ALA A 449 61.79 -20.05 3.76
CA ALA A 449 61.03 -21.18 4.31
C ALA A 449 59.87 -21.43 3.34
N GLY A 450 59.51 -22.69 3.07
CA GLY A 450 58.25 -22.98 2.36
C GLY A 450 57.06 -22.41 3.14
N PRO A 451 55.84 -22.37 2.52
CA PRO A 451 54.65 -21.94 3.24
C PRO A 451 54.54 -22.68 4.58
N MET A 452 54.40 -21.91 5.66
CA MET A 452 54.16 -22.45 6.99
C MET A 452 52.66 -22.40 7.26
N ALA A 453 52.04 -23.57 7.40
CA ALA A 453 50.63 -23.67 7.74
C ALA A 453 50.39 -23.26 9.21
N GLY A 454 49.37 -22.44 9.43
CA GLY A 454 48.85 -22.09 10.76
C GLY A 454 47.35 -21.84 10.78
N HIS A 455 46.78 -21.55 11.95
CA HIS A 455 45.36 -21.24 12.09
C HIS A 455 45.04 -20.20 13.17
N ILE A 456 44.04 -19.37 12.88
CA ILE A 456 43.37 -18.51 13.85
C ILE A 456 42.07 -19.20 14.22
N ALA A 457 42.04 -19.87 15.37
CA ALA A 457 40.91 -20.71 15.79
C ALA A 457 39.98 -20.04 16.80
N LYS A 458 40.32 -18.83 17.27
CA LYS A 458 39.48 -17.97 18.11
C LYS A 458 39.57 -16.52 17.67
N MET A 459 38.53 -15.74 17.98
CA MET A 459 38.45 -14.32 17.60
C MET A 459 39.48 -13.43 18.33
N ASP A 460 40.02 -13.89 19.47
CA ASP A 460 41.09 -13.20 20.21
C ASP A 460 42.49 -13.76 19.96
N ASP A 461 42.62 -14.73 19.05
CA ASP A 461 43.85 -15.42 18.71
C ASP A 461 44.75 -14.56 17.80
N ALA A 462 46.05 -14.55 18.11
CA ALA A 462 47.06 -13.83 17.35
C ALA A 462 48.40 -14.56 17.38
N ASP A 463 48.88 -14.93 16.20
CA ASP A 463 50.13 -15.64 16.01
C ASP A 463 51.31 -14.68 15.92
N TYR A 464 52.31 -14.88 16.77
CA TYR A 464 53.50 -14.03 16.82
C TYR A 464 54.71 -14.70 16.18
N PHE A 465 55.39 -13.96 15.31
CA PHE A 465 56.62 -14.38 14.64
C PHE A 465 57.78 -13.41 14.91
N THR A 466 59.00 -13.94 15.00
CA THR A 466 60.23 -13.14 15.14
C THR A 466 61.27 -13.51 14.08
N PHE A 467 61.99 -12.52 13.53
CA PHE A 467 63.01 -12.75 12.49
C PHE A 467 64.12 -11.68 12.48
N THR A 468 65.25 -11.99 11.82
CA THR A 468 66.37 -11.04 11.57
C THR A 468 66.48 -10.70 10.09
N ALA A 469 66.60 -9.43 9.72
CA ALA A 469 66.74 -9.03 8.30
C ALA A 469 68.16 -9.24 7.78
N GLY A 470 68.31 -9.86 6.62
CA GLY A 470 69.60 -10.18 5.98
C GLY A 470 70.08 -9.16 4.95
N ALA A 471 69.18 -8.32 4.41
CA ALA A 471 69.50 -7.22 3.48
C ALA A 471 68.59 -6.00 3.75
N THR A 472 69.03 -4.81 3.32
CA THR A 472 68.19 -3.60 3.37
C THR A 472 67.27 -3.56 2.15
N GLY A 473 65.97 -3.35 2.36
CA GLY A 473 64.93 -3.39 1.34
C GLY A 473 63.56 -3.51 1.99
N THR A 474 62.62 -4.17 1.32
CA THR A 474 61.32 -4.54 1.90
C THR A 474 61.26 -6.03 2.19
N VAL A 475 60.58 -6.41 3.27
CA VAL A 475 60.13 -7.78 3.52
C VAL A 475 58.61 -7.75 3.58
N THR A 476 57.99 -8.63 2.81
CA THR A 476 56.55 -8.81 2.72
C THR A 476 56.17 -10.14 3.35
N PHE A 477 55.29 -10.10 4.34
CA PHE A 477 54.61 -11.26 4.92
C PHE A 477 53.25 -11.37 4.23
N ALA A 478 52.84 -12.57 3.83
CA ALA A 478 51.55 -12.80 3.22
C ALA A 478 50.91 -14.03 3.87
N ALA A 479 49.66 -13.89 4.30
CA ALA A 479 48.79 -15.00 4.66
C ALA A 479 48.14 -15.45 3.36
N GLN A 480 48.60 -16.57 2.81
CA GLN A 480 48.07 -17.15 1.58
C GLN A 480 47.16 -18.33 1.91
N ASN A 481 46.36 -18.77 0.94
CA ASN A 481 45.44 -19.90 1.10
C ASN A 481 44.56 -19.77 2.35
N THR A 482 44.14 -18.53 2.67
CA THR A 482 43.26 -18.29 3.80
C THR A 482 41.92 -18.98 3.56
N THR A 483 41.39 -19.65 4.57
CA THR A 483 40.10 -20.35 4.52
C THR A 483 39.07 -19.67 5.42
N HIS A 484 37.80 -20.07 5.30
CA HIS A 484 36.71 -19.68 6.22
C HIS A 484 36.55 -18.17 6.45
N HIS A 485 36.79 -17.36 5.39
CA HIS A 485 36.65 -15.90 5.42
C HIS A 485 37.64 -15.16 6.36
N MET A 486 38.72 -15.80 6.81
CA MET A 486 39.77 -15.15 7.60
C MET A 486 40.30 -13.88 6.90
N ALA A 487 40.08 -12.74 7.55
CA ALA A 487 40.61 -11.44 7.14
C ALA A 487 41.89 -11.12 7.91
N ALA A 488 43.04 -11.40 7.29
CA ALA A 488 44.34 -11.17 7.91
C ALA A 488 44.54 -9.72 8.38
N ASN A 489 44.94 -9.56 9.63
CA ASN A 489 45.25 -8.30 10.28
C ASN A 489 46.64 -8.37 10.92
N TRP A 490 47.52 -7.46 10.53
CA TRP A 490 48.94 -7.49 10.85
C TRP A 490 49.35 -6.39 11.82
N ASP A 491 50.21 -6.71 12.78
CA ASP A 491 50.89 -5.74 13.64
C ASP A 491 52.40 -5.97 13.62
N ALA A 492 53.18 -4.92 13.39
CA ALA A 492 54.64 -5.00 13.31
C ALA A 492 55.29 -4.21 14.44
N MET A 493 56.24 -4.85 15.13
CA MET A 493 56.95 -4.26 16.25
C MET A 493 58.42 -4.03 15.88
N GLY A 494 58.87 -2.78 15.99
CA GLY A 494 60.25 -2.39 15.73
C GLY A 494 60.53 -1.85 14.32
N ALA A 495 59.52 -1.77 13.45
CA ALA A 495 59.58 -1.11 12.14
C ALA A 495 58.21 -0.49 11.80
N ASP A 496 58.22 0.49 10.89
CA ASP A 496 57.00 1.00 10.27
C ASP A 496 56.76 0.23 8.96
N GLY A 497 55.58 -0.36 8.82
CA GLY A 497 55.13 -1.06 7.62
C GLY A 497 53.81 -0.55 7.09
N GLN A 498 53.41 -1.08 5.94
CA GLN A 498 52.10 -0.87 5.36
C GLN A 498 51.49 -2.23 5.04
N ALA A 499 50.25 -2.43 5.49
CA ALA A 499 49.43 -3.53 5.02
C ALA A 499 49.05 -3.28 3.56
N SER A 500 48.95 -4.34 2.76
CA SER A 500 48.27 -4.24 1.47
C SER A 500 46.81 -3.83 1.68
N GLY A 501 46.20 -3.25 0.65
CA GLY A 501 44.83 -2.73 0.73
C GLY A 501 43.77 -3.78 1.10
N ASP A 502 44.08 -5.07 0.93
CA ASP A 502 43.26 -6.23 1.26
C ASP A 502 43.65 -6.93 2.58
N GLY A 503 44.65 -6.41 3.32
CA GLY A 503 45.13 -7.01 4.58
C GLY A 503 45.86 -8.35 4.45
N SER A 504 45.78 -9.03 3.30
CA SER A 504 46.38 -10.36 3.06
C SER A 504 47.89 -10.38 3.18
N SER A 505 48.54 -9.23 3.01
CA SER A 505 49.99 -9.08 3.15
C SER A 505 50.39 -7.82 3.88
N TYR A 506 51.59 -7.84 4.47
CA TYR A 506 52.17 -6.74 5.21
C TYR A 506 53.62 -6.54 4.83
N THR A 507 53.95 -5.34 4.36
CA THR A 507 55.29 -5.00 3.90
C THR A 507 55.96 -4.03 4.87
N ILE A 508 57.13 -4.42 5.38
CA ILE A 508 57.96 -3.58 6.25
C ILE A 508 59.29 -3.25 5.58
N ASN A 509 59.75 -2.03 5.83
CA ASN A 509 61.11 -1.65 5.50
C ASN A 509 62.06 -2.24 6.54
N VAL A 510 63.07 -2.97 6.08
CA VAL A 510 64.01 -3.66 6.97
C VAL A 510 65.44 -3.16 6.76
N VAL A 511 66.21 -3.19 7.85
CA VAL A 511 67.64 -2.88 7.84
C VAL A 511 68.44 -4.15 8.14
N ALA A 512 69.43 -4.44 7.30
CA ALA A 512 70.29 -5.61 7.48
C ALA A 512 70.87 -5.70 8.90
N GLY A 513 70.71 -6.86 9.55
CA GLY A 513 71.21 -7.19 10.88
C GLY A 513 70.28 -6.84 12.06
N GLN A 514 69.12 -6.20 11.82
CA GLN A 514 68.13 -5.91 12.87
C GLN A 514 67.11 -7.04 13.02
N GLN A 515 66.63 -7.26 14.25
CA GLN A 515 65.56 -8.21 14.58
C GLN A 515 64.21 -7.48 14.66
N TYR A 516 63.15 -8.12 14.17
CA TYR A 516 61.80 -7.60 14.14
C TYR A 516 60.81 -8.67 14.59
N ASN A 517 59.65 -8.24 15.11
CA ASN A 517 58.54 -9.12 15.40
C ASN A 517 57.32 -8.69 14.58
N ILE A 518 56.54 -9.67 14.14
CA ILE A 518 55.29 -9.45 13.43
C ILE A 518 54.21 -10.36 14.04
N ALA A 519 53.00 -9.85 14.14
CA ALA A 519 51.84 -10.60 14.59
C ALA A 519 50.81 -10.70 13.47
N LEU A 520 50.23 -11.88 13.30
CA LEU A 520 49.08 -12.13 12.43
C LEU A 520 47.88 -12.45 13.33
N SER A 521 46.81 -11.68 13.16
CA SER A 521 45.51 -11.93 13.76
C SER A 521 44.46 -11.92 12.66
N SER A 522 43.21 -12.25 12.99
CA SER A 522 42.10 -11.99 12.08
C SER A 522 41.32 -10.75 12.53
N SER A 523 41.01 -9.84 11.61
CA SER A 523 40.04 -8.76 11.89
C SER A 523 38.60 -9.20 11.71
N ASP A 524 38.38 -10.31 11.02
CA ASP A 524 37.06 -10.85 10.71
C ASP A 524 37.14 -12.34 10.35
N GLY A 525 36.22 -13.14 10.89
CA GLY A 525 36.21 -14.60 10.73
C GLY A 525 37.42 -15.35 11.33
N LEU A 526 37.32 -16.67 11.32
CA LEU A 526 38.38 -17.61 11.69
C LEU A 526 38.98 -18.24 10.43
N GLY A 527 40.13 -18.92 10.53
CA GLY A 527 40.60 -19.71 9.39
C GLY A 527 42.02 -20.24 9.50
N TYR A 528 42.36 -21.05 8.50
CA TYR A 528 43.72 -21.54 8.26
C TYR A 528 44.43 -20.59 7.31
N TYR A 529 45.76 -20.55 7.37
CA TYR A 529 46.58 -19.77 6.45
C TYR A 529 47.93 -20.46 6.21
N ASP A 530 48.53 -20.14 5.06
CA ASP A 530 49.91 -20.42 4.75
C ASP A 530 50.73 -19.12 4.82
N LEU A 531 51.62 -19.01 5.82
CA LEU A 531 52.52 -17.87 5.93
C LEU A 531 53.62 -17.95 4.88
N VAL A 532 53.69 -16.93 4.01
CA VAL A 532 54.73 -16.74 3.00
C VAL A 532 55.49 -15.45 3.27
N VAL A 533 56.83 -15.50 3.14
CA VAL A 533 57.71 -14.36 3.41
C VAL A 533 58.62 -14.08 2.20
N THR A 534 58.59 -12.86 1.65
CA THR A 534 59.27 -12.44 0.40
C THR A 534 60.05 -11.13 0.60
N ALA A 535 61.08 -10.84 -0.22
CA ALA A 535 61.86 -9.58 -0.18
C ALA A 535 62.30 -9.07 -1.58
N ASP A 536 62.05 -7.79 -1.94
CA ASP A 536 62.03 -7.25 -3.34
C ASP A 536 62.68 -5.84 -3.63
N SER A 537 62.66 -5.37 -4.93
CA SER A 537 63.09 -4.03 -5.50
C SER A 537 62.23 -3.52 -6.76
N ALA A 538 62.13 -2.19 -7.18
CA ALA A 538 61.08 -1.28 -7.91
C ALA A 538 60.45 -1.41 -9.43
N PHE A 539 59.53 -0.47 -9.99
CA PHE A 539 58.11 -0.50 -10.71
C PHE A 539 57.65 0.14 -12.20
N THR A 540 56.40 -0.05 -12.89
CA THR A 540 55.80 0.37 -14.32
C THR A 540 54.19 0.66 -14.67
N PHE A 541 53.67 1.38 -15.79
CA PHE A 541 52.16 1.74 -16.18
C PHE A 541 51.58 1.95 -17.69
N VAL A 542 50.22 2.15 -17.95
CA VAL A 542 49.37 2.40 -19.22
C VAL A 542 48.54 3.75 -19.23
N ASP A 543 48.02 4.30 -20.36
CA ASP A 543 47.33 5.65 -20.47
C ASP A 543 45.92 5.68 -21.14
N TRP A 544 44.95 6.35 -20.52
CA TRP A 544 43.53 6.47 -20.94
C TRP A 544 43.04 7.89 -21.28
N GLY A 545 43.84 8.93 -21.06
CA GLY A 545 43.48 10.31 -21.41
C GLY A 545 42.41 10.94 -20.52
N ALA A 546 41.70 11.96 -21.06
CA ALA A 546 40.77 12.79 -20.29
C ALA A 546 39.37 12.16 -20.14
N THR A 547 38.83 12.21 -18.92
CA THR A 547 37.55 11.61 -18.54
C THR A 547 36.34 12.43 -19.03
N GLY A 548 35.37 11.76 -19.67
CA GLY A 548 34.06 12.33 -20.05
C GLY A 548 33.10 12.58 -18.87
N ILE A 549 31.81 12.86 -19.14
CA ILE A 549 30.78 13.00 -18.09
C ILE A 549 30.55 11.66 -17.40
N GLN A 550 30.29 10.64 -18.22
CA GLN A 550 30.26 9.25 -17.83
C GLN A 550 30.64 8.44 -19.06
N GLU A 551 31.63 7.55 -18.93
CA GLU A 551 32.09 6.69 -20.02
C GLU A 551 32.60 5.36 -19.49
N THR A 552 32.68 4.36 -20.35
CA THR A 552 33.21 3.04 -20.02
C THR A 552 34.56 2.82 -20.70
N LYS A 553 35.58 2.38 -19.95
CA LYS A 553 36.92 2.05 -20.43
C LYS A 553 37.29 0.61 -20.05
N SER A 554 37.89 -0.13 -20.97
CA SER A 554 38.35 -1.50 -20.68
C SER A 554 39.81 -1.53 -20.23
N THR A 555 40.11 -2.32 -19.20
CA THR A 555 41.45 -2.53 -18.66
C THR A 555 42.32 -3.48 -19.49
N GLY A 556 41.72 -4.32 -20.33
CA GLY A 556 42.41 -5.51 -20.84
C GLY A 556 42.79 -6.47 -19.70
N ALA A 557 43.58 -7.51 -19.99
CA ALA A 557 43.90 -8.50 -18.97
C ALA A 557 44.74 -7.90 -17.84
N ILE A 558 44.22 -7.93 -16.62
CA ILE A 558 44.96 -7.56 -15.41
C ILE A 558 45.59 -8.85 -14.85
N SER A 559 46.87 -8.78 -14.48
CA SER A 559 47.56 -9.86 -13.77
C SER A 559 48.48 -9.25 -12.71
N GLY A 560 47.97 -9.11 -11.49
CA GLY A 560 48.62 -8.39 -10.40
C GLY A 560 48.16 -6.94 -10.39
N GLU A 561 49.10 -6.00 -10.43
CA GLU A 561 48.78 -4.58 -10.49
C GLU A 561 48.90 -4.05 -11.92
N SER A 562 47.91 -3.30 -12.36
CA SER A 562 47.97 -2.52 -13.59
C SER A 562 47.62 -1.06 -13.29
N PHE A 563 48.29 -0.16 -13.98
CA PHE A 563 48.20 1.26 -13.72
C PHE A 563 47.73 1.96 -14.99
N PHE A 564 46.72 2.82 -14.86
CA PHE A 564 46.11 3.54 -15.97
C PHE A 564 46.12 5.03 -15.68
N ARG A 565 46.77 5.83 -16.52
CA ARG A 565 46.75 7.29 -16.40
C ARG A 565 45.40 7.82 -16.85
N VAL A 566 44.74 8.60 -16.00
CA VAL A 566 43.48 9.29 -16.28
C VAL A 566 43.64 10.78 -15.99
N GLN A 567 42.99 11.63 -16.79
CA GLN A 567 43.03 13.08 -16.61
C GLN A 567 41.63 13.61 -16.34
N ALA A 568 41.47 14.43 -15.29
CA ALA A 568 40.17 15.03 -14.99
C ALA A 568 39.72 15.94 -16.15
N GLY A 569 38.54 15.67 -16.72
CA GLY A 569 38.01 16.45 -17.84
C GLY A 569 37.49 17.83 -17.42
N ARG A 570 37.14 17.98 -16.14
CA ARG A 570 36.62 19.22 -15.53
C ARG A 570 36.84 19.24 -14.02
N ASP A 571 36.64 20.41 -13.42
CA ASP A 571 36.65 20.54 -11.97
C ASP A 571 35.49 19.72 -11.38
N GLY A 572 35.78 18.84 -10.42
CA GLY A 572 34.76 18.03 -9.77
C GLY A 572 35.26 16.67 -9.30
N TYR A 573 34.34 15.81 -8.87
CA TYR A 573 34.65 14.42 -8.53
C TYR A 573 34.96 13.63 -9.80
N VAL A 574 36.15 13.02 -9.84
CA VAL A 574 36.48 11.92 -10.73
C VAL A 574 36.18 10.64 -9.98
N THR A 575 35.15 9.94 -10.43
CA THR A 575 34.70 8.65 -9.91
C THR A 575 35.11 7.57 -10.89
N ALA A 576 35.79 6.53 -10.43
CA ALA A 576 36.08 5.33 -11.21
C ALA A 576 35.47 4.14 -10.50
N GLU A 577 34.59 3.40 -11.16
CA GLU A 577 33.92 2.22 -10.60
C GLU A 577 33.94 1.03 -11.57
N THR A 578 34.12 -0.18 -11.08
CA THR A 578 34.06 -1.40 -11.90
C THR A 578 32.59 -1.71 -12.23
N LEU A 579 32.27 -1.94 -13.52
CA LEU A 579 30.95 -2.46 -13.92
C LEU A 579 30.81 -3.97 -13.68
N GLN A 580 31.95 -4.66 -13.55
CA GLN A 580 32.05 -6.07 -13.14
C GLN A 580 33.24 -6.20 -12.19
N SER A 581 32.99 -6.64 -10.96
CA SER A 581 34.03 -6.77 -9.93
C SER A 581 34.81 -8.08 -10.02
N ALA A 582 34.41 -9.01 -10.89
CA ALA A 582 34.99 -10.35 -10.98
C ALA A 582 36.50 -10.30 -11.27
N GLY A 583 37.30 -10.63 -10.25
CA GLY A 583 38.75 -10.67 -10.32
C GLY A 583 39.46 -9.34 -10.05
N ILE A 584 38.77 -8.26 -9.67
CA ILE A 584 39.37 -6.99 -9.22
C ILE A 584 39.32 -6.90 -7.70
N THR A 585 40.47 -6.68 -7.06
CA THR A 585 40.61 -6.63 -5.60
C THR A 585 40.74 -5.22 -5.04
N ALA A 586 41.27 -4.27 -5.82
CA ALA A 586 41.35 -2.88 -5.40
C ALA A 586 41.34 -1.91 -6.59
N VAL A 587 40.77 -0.73 -6.36
CA VAL A 587 40.81 0.41 -7.29
C VAL A 587 41.23 1.66 -6.52
N GLU A 588 42.33 2.27 -6.94
CA GLU A 588 42.92 3.42 -6.25
C GLU A 588 43.31 4.51 -7.24
N LEU A 589 43.19 5.77 -6.85
CA LEU A 589 43.70 6.91 -7.60
C LEU A 589 44.98 7.41 -6.92
N LEU A 590 46.05 7.49 -7.70
CA LEU A 590 47.35 8.00 -7.29
C LEU A 590 47.62 9.34 -8.00
N ASN A 591 48.31 10.24 -7.32
CA ASN A 591 48.81 11.45 -7.96
C ASN A 591 50.09 11.16 -8.78
N ALA A 592 50.61 12.19 -9.45
CA ALA A 592 51.84 12.11 -10.25
C ALA A 592 53.10 11.63 -9.48
N ASN A 593 53.10 11.65 -8.15
CA ASN A 593 54.18 11.16 -7.31
C ASN A 593 53.98 9.72 -6.83
N GLN A 594 53.01 8.98 -7.39
CA GLN A 594 52.65 7.61 -6.99
C GLN A 594 52.19 7.50 -5.53
N GLN A 595 51.66 8.60 -4.98
CA GLN A 595 51.01 8.58 -3.69
C GLN A 595 49.52 8.38 -3.92
N VAL A 596 48.94 7.40 -3.24
CA VAL A 596 47.50 7.19 -3.23
C VAL A 596 46.82 8.45 -2.68
N VAL A 597 45.95 9.06 -3.48
CA VAL A 597 45.14 10.23 -3.10
C VAL A 597 43.70 9.87 -2.81
N ALA A 598 43.23 8.72 -3.31
CA ALA A 598 41.96 8.12 -2.95
C ALA A 598 42.03 6.59 -3.10
N THR A 599 41.41 5.88 -2.16
CA THR A 599 41.29 4.42 -2.17
C THR A 599 39.82 4.04 -2.20
N GLY A 600 39.49 3.08 -3.05
CA GLY A 600 38.16 2.55 -3.20
C GLY A 600 38.08 1.06 -2.88
N ALA A 601 37.24 0.68 -1.92
CA ALA A 601 36.87 -0.71 -1.68
C ALA A 601 35.63 -1.06 -2.54
N GLY A 602 35.52 -2.30 -3.04
CA GLY A 602 34.37 -2.74 -3.84
C GLY A 602 34.36 -2.19 -5.28
N GLY A 603 35.54 -1.85 -5.80
CA GLY A 603 35.70 -1.47 -7.20
C GLY A 603 35.41 -0.01 -7.53
N ARG A 604 35.00 0.85 -6.58
CA ARG A 604 34.74 2.28 -6.77
C ARG A 604 35.65 3.20 -5.95
N VAL A 605 36.21 4.24 -6.58
CA VAL A 605 36.99 5.31 -5.94
C VAL A 605 36.53 6.68 -6.42
N ASP A 606 36.43 7.65 -5.50
CA ASP A 606 36.05 9.04 -5.78
C ASP A 606 37.18 9.99 -5.35
N TYR A 607 37.55 10.96 -6.20
CA TYR A 607 38.53 12.00 -5.88
C TYR A 607 38.13 13.34 -6.47
N TYR A 608 38.19 14.42 -5.69
CA TYR A 608 37.89 15.77 -6.19
C TYR A 608 39.12 16.35 -6.89
N ALA A 609 39.07 16.43 -8.22
CA ALA A 609 40.17 16.85 -9.06
C ALA A 609 39.91 18.22 -9.72
N SER A 610 41.00 18.93 -10.04
CA SER A 610 40.94 20.12 -10.90
C SER A 610 40.97 19.72 -12.38
N ALA A 611 40.33 20.49 -13.25
CA ALA A 611 40.35 20.27 -14.69
C ALA A 611 41.79 20.14 -15.21
N GLY A 612 42.09 19.04 -15.89
CA GLY A 612 43.41 18.71 -16.40
C GLY A 612 44.38 18.05 -15.41
N GLU A 613 43.98 17.82 -14.15
CA GLU A 613 44.80 17.11 -13.16
C GLU A 613 45.05 15.66 -13.61
N GLU A 614 46.33 15.25 -13.59
CA GLU A 614 46.76 13.89 -13.93
C GLU A 614 46.71 12.97 -12.71
N LEU A 615 46.00 11.85 -12.87
CA LEU A 615 45.85 10.80 -11.87
C LEU A 615 46.23 9.46 -12.49
N TYR A 616 46.56 8.49 -11.65
CA TYR A 616 46.85 7.13 -12.04
C TYR A 616 45.91 6.19 -11.31
N LEU A 617 44.99 5.58 -12.04
CA LEU A 617 44.14 4.53 -11.55
C LEU A 617 44.96 3.25 -11.43
N ARG A 618 45.25 2.82 -10.21
CA ARG A 618 45.73 1.46 -9.94
C ARG A 618 44.54 0.54 -9.86
N VAL A 619 44.53 -0.48 -10.72
CA VAL A 619 43.57 -1.58 -10.68
C VAL A 619 44.36 -2.84 -10.36
N THR A 620 44.06 -3.44 -9.22
CA THR A 620 44.73 -4.66 -8.76
C THR A 620 43.78 -5.83 -8.92
N GLY A 621 44.25 -6.95 -9.50
CA GLY A 621 43.40 -8.11 -9.74
C GLY A 621 44.00 -9.17 -10.66
N SER A 622 43.21 -10.19 -10.96
CA SER A 622 43.48 -11.16 -12.03
C SER A 622 42.20 -11.39 -12.82
N THR A 623 42.12 -10.77 -13.99
CA THR A 623 40.94 -10.86 -14.86
C THR A 623 41.35 -10.81 -16.32
N ALA A 624 40.58 -11.50 -17.18
CA ALA A 624 40.78 -11.44 -18.63
C ALA A 624 40.50 -10.04 -19.21
N GLY A 625 39.77 -9.20 -18.46
CA GLY A 625 39.48 -7.80 -18.76
C GLY A 625 38.25 -7.32 -18.02
N VAL A 626 38.26 -6.06 -17.55
CA VAL A 626 37.13 -5.43 -16.85
C VAL A 626 36.83 -4.07 -17.45
N ASP A 627 35.54 -3.78 -17.55
CA ASP A 627 35.03 -2.47 -17.93
C ASP A 627 34.87 -1.59 -16.68
N MET A 628 35.57 -0.46 -16.70
CA MET A 628 35.52 0.59 -15.69
C MET A 628 34.59 1.70 -16.17
N ARG A 629 33.60 2.08 -15.37
CA ARG A 629 32.84 3.31 -15.56
C ARG A 629 33.58 4.47 -14.90
N LEU A 630 33.96 5.45 -15.71
CA LEU A 630 34.57 6.70 -15.26
C LEU A 630 33.51 7.80 -15.35
N THR A 631 33.26 8.49 -14.25
CA THR A 631 32.29 9.59 -14.15
C THR A 631 32.97 10.86 -13.65
N ASN A 632 32.80 11.97 -14.37
CA ASN A 632 33.23 13.31 -13.95
C ASN A 632 32.09 14.33 -14.22
N ALA A 633 30.94 14.05 -13.61
CA ALA A 633 29.68 14.76 -13.83
C ALA A 633 29.34 15.79 -12.73
N VAL A 634 29.93 15.64 -11.53
CA VAL A 634 29.54 16.38 -10.33
C VAL A 634 30.64 17.33 -9.88
N SER A 635 30.31 18.61 -9.74
CA SER A 635 31.19 19.64 -9.20
C SER A 635 30.54 20.38 -8.04
N VAL A 636 31.36 20.91 -7.12
CA VAL A 636 30.86 21.64 -5.94
C VAL A 636 31.60 22.97 -5.82
N SER A 637 30.86 24.08 -5.84
CA SER A 637 31.46 25.41 -5.69
C SER A 637 30.58 26.30 -4.82
N GLY A 638 31.13 26.80 -3.70
CA GLY A 638 30.39 27.69 -2.80
C GLY A 638 29.09 27.10 -2.22
N GLY A 639 29.03 25.77 -2.10
CA GLY A 639 27.84 25.02 -1.67
C GLY A 639 26.83 24.67 -2.77
N VAL A 640 27.09 25.12 -4.01
CA VAL A 640 26.28 24.76 -5.17
C VAL A 640 26.82 23.47 -5.78
N VAL A 641 26.00 22.43 -5.82
CA VAL A 641 26.29 21.15 -6.48
C VAL A 641 25.78 21.22 -7.92
N THR A 642 26.67 21.10 -8.90
CA THR A 642 26.27 21.03 -10.32
C THR A 642 26.43 19.60 -10.80
N VAL A 643 25.37 19.05 -11.39
CA VAL A 643 25.33 17.71 -11.98
C VAL A 643 24.99 17.86 -13.46
N LEU A 644 25.83 17.31 -14.32
CA LEU A 644 25.66 17.36 -15.77
C LEU A 644 25.32 15.97 -16.29
N GLY A 645 24.23 15.86 -17.03
CA GLY A 645 23.82 14.65 -17.73
C GLY A 645 24.68 14.37 -18.96
N THR A 646 24.51 13.17 -19.50
CA THR A 646 25.24 12.63 -20.63
C THR A 646 24.57 13.00 -21.96
N SER A 647 24.83 12.25 -23.02
CA SER A 647 24.15 12.39 -24.31
C SER A 647 23.14 11.28 -24.59
N GLY A 648 22.90 10.41 -23.60
CA GLY A 648 21.82 9.42 -23.61
C GLY A 648 20.97 9.59 -22.35
N ASP A 649 20.00 8.70 -22.18
CA ASP A 649 18.99 8.76 -21.12
C ASP A 649 19.62 8.83 -19.72
N ASP A 650 19.32 9.90 -18.98
CA ASP A 650 19.83 10.12 -17.63
C ASP A 650 18.77 9.97 -16.54
N ALA A 651 19.16 9.36 -15.42
CA ALA A 651 18.35 9.25 -14.21
C ALA A 651 19.00 10.05 -13.06
N PHE A 652 18.43 11.21 -12.76
CA PHE A 652 18.86 12.10 -11.68
C PHE A 652 17.99 11.90 -10.43
N THR A 653 18.62 11.80 -9.27
CA THR A 653 17.88 11.81 -8.00
C THR A 653 18.45 12.82 -7.03
N PHE A 654 17.58 13.43 -6.23
CA PHE A 654 17.94 14.25 -5.09
C PHE A 654 17.08 13.88 -3.88
N ALA A 655 17.69 13.74 -2.71
CA ALA A 655 16.98 13.55 -1.46
C ALA A 655 17.53 14.50 -0.38
N ALA A 656 16.66 15.35 0.17
CA ALA A 656 17.00 16.16 1.32
C ALA A 656 16.95 15.32 2.60
N GLY A 657 18.05 15.30 3.35
CA GLY A 657 18.12 14.75 4.70
C GLY A 657 18.38 15.84 5.74
N ALA A 658 18.23 15.49 7.02
CA ALA A 658 18.41 16.44 8.13
C ALA A 658 19.85 16.95 8.25
N THR A 659 20.83 16.07 8.02
CA THR A 659 22.27 16.37 8.15
C THR A 659 23.04 16.17 6.85
N THR A 660 22.50 15.40 5.90
CA THR A 660 23.12 15.12 4.61
C THR A 660 22.10 15.14 3.48
N HIS A 661 22.45 15.75 2.36
CA HIS A 661 21.70 15.68 1.11
C HIS A 661 22.37 14.66 0.19
N LYS A 662 21.58 13.80 -0.46
CA LYS A 662 22.08 12.81 -1.43
C LYS A 662 21.67 13.24 -2.84
N THR A 663 22.58 13.09 -3.79
CA THR A 663 22.30 13.25 -5.22
C THR A 663 22.83 12.07 -5.99
N SER A 664 22.24 11.68 -7.11
CA SER A 664 22.83 10.68 -8.00
C SER A 664 22.56 10.94 -9.47
N LEU A 665 23.44 10.41 -10.34
CA LEU A 665 23.29 10.39 -11.79
C LEU A 665 23.59 8.98 -12.31
N ASN A 666 22.64 8.33 -12.98
CA ASN A 666 22.79 7.00 -13.60
C ASN A 666 23.36 5.94 -12.62
N GLY A 667 22.88 5.98 -11.38
CA GLY A 667 23.31 5.10 -10.28
C GLY A 667 24.57 5.56 -9.54
N VAL A 668 25.25 6.63 -9.99
CA VAL A 668 26.43 7.18 -9.30
C VAL A 668 26.00 8.19 -8.25
N ALA A 669 25.94 7.76 -6.99
CA ALA A 669 25.49 8.58 -5.87
C ALA A 669 26.62 9.37 -5.18
N TYR A 670 26.31 10.58 -4.71
CA TYR A 670 27.16 11.46 -3.91
C TYR A 670 26.37 11.97 -2.69
N SER A 671 27.06 12.15 -1.56
CA SER A 671 26.47 12.67 -0.32
C SER A 671 27.16 13.97 0.11
N PHE A 672 26.38 14.98 0.49
CA PHE A 672 26.87 16.28 0.94
C PHE A 672 26.33 16.62 2.32
N SER A 673 27.17 17.09 3.24
CA SER A 673 26.71 17.64 4.51
C SER A 673 25.80 18.85 4.27
N SER A 674 24.71 18.97 5.03
CA SER A 674 23.78 20.12 4.92
C SER A 674 24.45 21.46 5.23
N SER A 675 25.54 21.46 6.01
CA SER A 675 26.36 22.66 6.26
C SER A 675 27.22 23.11 5.06
N GLN A 676 27.40 22.25 4.07
CA GLN A 676 28.23 22.48 2.89
C GLN A 676 27.39 22.56 1.60
N PHE A 677 26.07 22.51 1.71
CA PHE A 677 25.12 22.50 0.60
C PHE A 677 24.23 23.73 0.67
N SER A 678 23.97 24.36 -0.48
CA SER A 678 23.00 25.46 -0.62
C SER A 678 21.99 25.15 -1.72
N SER A 679 22.46 24.68 -2.87
CA SER A 679 21.60 24.27 -3.97
C SER A 679 22.21 23.16 -4.81
N ALA A 680 21.37 22.46 -5.58
CA ALA A 680 21.80 21.58 -6.64
C ALA A 680 21.18 21.99 -7.98
N SER A 681 21.93 21.84 -9.06
CA SER A 681 21.43 22.00 -10.43
C SER A 681 21.74 20.74 -11.24
N PHE A 682 20.73 20.20 -11.89
CA PHE A 682 20.86 19.13 -12.87
C PHE A 682 20.52 19.64 -14.27
N ALA A 683 21.34 19.30 -15.25
CA ALA A 683 21.07 19.52 -16.67
C ALA A 683 21.14 18.19 -17.41
N GLY A 684 20.01 17.62 -17.82
CA GLY A 684 19.93 16.28 -18.43
C GLY A 684 20.66 16.19 -19.77
N GLY A 685 20.48 17.18 -20.65
CA GLY A 685 21.21 17.21 -21.91
C GLY A 685 20.38 16.60 -23.03
N ALA A 686 20.84 15.51 -23.62
CA ALA A 686 20.13 14.83 -24.70
C ALA A 686 19.85 13.38 -24.28
N GLY A 687 18.65 12.89 -24.55
CA GLY A 687 18.19 11.59 -24.04
C GLY A 687 16.72 11.70 -23.63
N ALA A 688 16.16 10.61 -23.13
CA ALA A 688 14.92 10.61 -22.35
C ALA A 688 15.29 10.62 -20.86
N ASP A 689 15.26 11.80 -20.27
CA ASP A 689 15.83 12.09 -18.96
C ASP A 689 14.75 12.10 -17.87
N SER A 690 15.12 11.61 -16.68
CA SER A 690 14.22 11.50 -15.53
C SER A 690 14.84 12.13 -14.27
N SER A 691 13.99 12.75 -13.45
CA SER A 691 14.37 13.31 -12.17
C SER A 691 13.44 12.90 -11.05
N THR A 692 14.00 12.52 -9.90
CA THR A 692 13.25 12.26 -8.66
C THR A 692 13.78 13.13 -7.53
N LEU A 693 12.99 14.08 -7.04
CA LEU A 693 13.36 15.03 -5.99
C LEU A 693 12.53 14.75 -4.73
N SER A 694 13.20 14.47 -3.60
CA SER A 694 12.54 14.25 -2.32
C SER A 694 12.88 15.37 -1.35
N GLY A 695 11.85 16.01 -0.81
CA GLY A 695 11.95 17.09 0.15
C GLY A 695 12.33 16.65 1.57
N GLY A 696 12.58 17.63 2.43
CA GLY A 696 12.88 17.43 3.86
C GLY A 696 11.60 17.51 4.70
N SER A 697 11.70 17.34 6.02
CA SER A 697 10.54 17.30 6.94
C SER A 697 9.76 18.63 7.10
N GLY A 698 10.14 19.67 6.36
CA GLY A 698 9.65 21.04 6.50
C GLY A 698 8.70 21.44 5.37
N ALA A 699 8.27 22.71 5.34
CA ALA A 699 7.45 23.19 4.23
C ALA A 699 8.28 23.34 2.94
N ASP A 700 7.83 22.68 1.89
CA ASP A 700 8.48 22.62 0.58
C ASP A 700 7.63 23.25 -0.52
N ASN A 701 8.30 23.82 -1.52
CA ASN A 701 7.68 24.39 -2.70
C ASN A 701 8.21 23.70 -3.95
N ALA A 702 7.30 23.12 -4.72
CA ALA A 702 7.58 22.43 -5.97
C ALA A 702 7.00 23.22 -7.15
N ILE A 703 7.79 23.34 -8.21
CA ILE A 703 7.36 23.88 -9.51
C ILE A 703 7.74 22.85 -10.57
N LEU A 704 6.75 22.34 -11.29
CA LEU A 704 6.91 21.38 -12.37
C LEU A 704 6.40 22.01 -13.67
N SER A 705 7.18 21.87 -14.74
CA SER A 705 6.83 22.32 -16.09
C SER A 705 7.48 21.41 -17.12
N VAL A 706 7.14 21.54 -18.39
CA VAL A 706 7.76 20.73 -19.45
C VAL A 706 9.28 20.87 -19.42
N GLY A 707 9.98 19.74 -19.26
CA GLY A 707 11.44 19.69 -19.25
C GLY A 707 12.11 20.29 -18.01
N THR A 708 11.36 20.78 -17.02
CA THR A 708 11.96 21.45 -15.85
C THR A 708 11.23 21.13 -14.54
N ALA A 709 12.00 21.05 -13.47
CA ALA A 709 11.46 20.89 -12.12
C ALA A 709 12.28 21.70 -11.12
N THR A 710 11.62 22.27 -10.12
CA THR A 710 12.29 22.94 -9.00
C THR A 710 11.67 22.48 -7.69
N LEU A 711 12.51 22.10 -6.74
CA LEU A 711 12.12 21.82 -5.36
C LEU A 711 12.90 22.73 -4.42
N THR A 712 12.21 23.50 -3.59
CA THR A 712 12.84 24.40 -2.61
C THR A 712 12.25 24.15 -1.23
N GLY A 713 13.14 23.97 -0.25
CA GLY A 713 12.78 23.82 1.16
C GLY A 713 13.77 24.54 2.07
N ALA A 714 13.68 24.28 3.38
CA ALA A 714 14.60 24.87 4.34
C ALA A 714 16.02 24.31 4.16
N GLY A 715 16.96 25.15 3.70
CA GLY A 715 18.38 24.81 3.57
C GLY A 715 18.79 24.14 2.25
N TYR A 716 17.87 24.00 1.29
CA TYR A 716 18.17 23.42 -0.02
C TYR A 716 17.26 24.00 -1.12
N SER A 717 17.79 24.10 -2.32
CA SER A 717 17.04 24.41 -3.54
C SER A 717 17.60 23.61 -4.70
N VAL A 718 16.76 22.86 -5.41
CA VAL A 718 17.18 21.97 -6.49
C VAL A 718 16.45 22.34 -7.76
N SER A 719 17.19 22.59 -8.83
CA SER A 719 16.67 22.88 -10.16
C SER A 719 17.08 21.81 -11.16
N VAL A 720 16.13 21.32 -11.92
CA VAL A 720 16.29 20.35 -12.99
C VAL A 720 15.92 21.02 -14.31
N VAL A 721 16.76 20.86 -15.33
CA VAL A 721 16.52 21.32 -16.70
C VAL A 721 16.84 20.20 -17.68
N GLY A 722 15.98 20.01 -18.68
CA GLY A 722 16.09 18.93 -19.66
C GLY A 722 15.75 17.58 -19.03
N SER A 723 14.55 17.43 -18.47
CA SER A 723 14.04 16.17 -17.94
C SER A 723 12.58 15.98 -18.34
N GLU A 724 12.29 14.95 -19.12
CA GLU A 724 10.95 14.60 -19.60
C GLU A 724 10.09 14.05 -18.45
N THR A 725 10.67 13.26 -17.55
CA THR A 725 9.96 12.69 -16.38
C THR A 725 10.42 13.34 -15.09
N ASN A 726 9.52 14.00 -14.36
CA ASN A 726 9.84 14.68 -13.10
C ASN A 726 8.93 14.20 -11.98
N VAL A 727 9.50 13.64 -10.92
CA VAL A 727 8.79 13.16 -9.73
C VAL A 727 9.27 13.96 -8.52
N ILE A 728 8.35 14.58 -7.79
CA ILE A 728 8.66 15.31 -6.56
C ILE A 728 7.85 14.75 -5.39
N ASN A 729 8.54 14.41 -4.30
CA ASN A 729 7.93 13.90 -3.07
C ASN A 729 8.16 14.90 -1.94
N GLY A 730 7.10 15.58 -1.47
CA GLY A 730 7.15 16.40 -0.26
C GLY A 730 7.10 15.52 0.99
N LYS A 731 7.90 15.84 2.02
CA LYS A 731 7.94 15.05 3.27
C LYS A 731 7.47 15.90 4.45
N GLY A 732 6.24 15.73 4.92
CA GLY A 732 5.72 16.53 6.05
C GLY A 732 5.68 18.04 5.75
N GLY A 733 5.23 18.86 6.70
CA GLY A 733 5.08 20.30 6.48
C GLY A 733 3.93 20.70 5.53
N ALA A 734 3.67 22.00 5.42
CA ALA A 734 2.63 22.56 4.55
C ALA A 734 3.19 22.80 3.14
N ASN A 735 3.18 21.75 2.32
CA ASN A 735 3.84 21.76 1.01
C ASN A 735 2.94 22.28 -0.10
N THR A 736 3.51 23.03 -1.05
CA THR A 736 2.81 23.53 -2.24
C THR A 736 3.46 23.07 -3.54
N ALA A 737 2.69 22.44 -4.44
CA ALA A 737 3.13 22.09 -5.80
C ALA A 737 2.39 22.93 -6.85
N ARG A 738 3.15 23.42 -7.85
CA ARG A 738 2.63 24.13 -9.02
C ARG A 738 2.98 23.36 -10.28
N PHE A 739 1.98 23.10 -11.12
CA PHE A 739 2.14 22.45 -12.42
C PHE A 739 1.81 23.45 -13.53
N TYR A 740 2.65 23.49 -14.55
CA TYR A 740 2.45 24.28 -15.77
C TYR A 740 2.47 23.35 -16.98
N ASP A 741 1.48 23.52 -17.85
CA ASP A 741 1.25 22.73 -19.05
C ASP A 741 2.29 23.00 -20.16
N SER A 742 2.16 22.24 -21.24
CA SER A 742 2.80 22.49 -22.53
C SER A 742 1.90 23.38 -23.41
N ALA A 743 2.30 23.60 -24.66
CA ALA A 743 1.42 24.22 -25.66
C ALA A 743 0.51 23.20 -26.40
N GLY A 744 0.66 21.91 -26.10
CA GLY A 744 -0.11 20.80 -26.66
C GLY A 744 -1.23 20.37 -25.72
N ALA A 745 -1.95 19.29 -26.08
CA ALA A 745 -3.02 18.76 -25.24
C ALA A 745 -2.45 17.97 -24.05
N ASP A 746 -2.77 18.43 -22.84
CA ASP A 746 -2.26 17.89 -21.58
C ASP A 746 -3.38 17.42 -20.66
N VAL A 747 -3.05 16.49 -19.76
CA VAL A 747 -3.96 15.93 -18.75
C VAL A 747 -3.42 16.20 -17.37
N TYR A 748 -4.17 16.91 -16.54
CA TYR A 748 -3.94 17.04 -15.11
C TYR A 748 -4.86 16.10 -14.34
N SER A 749 -4.34 15.37 -13.35
CA SER A 749 -5.12 14.49 -12.48
C SER A 749 -4.74 14.75 -11.03
N SER A 750 -5.71 15.16 -10.20
CA SER A 750 -5.50 15.39 -8.77
C SER A 750 -6.23 14.34 -7.94
N TYR A 751 -5.48 13.70 -7.05
CA TYR A 751 -5.95 12.75 -6.05
C TYR A 751 -5.82 13.36 -4.65
N SER A 752 -6.11 12.58 -3.61
CA SER A 752 -5.93 12.98 -2.21
C SER A 752 -4.46 12.91 -1.75
N ASP A 753 -3.66 12.01 -2.31
CA ASP A 753 -2.26 11.75 -1.95
C ASP A 753 -1.24 12.38 -2.94
N ARG A 754 -1.66 12.62 -4.18
CA ARG A 754 -0.80 13.09 -5.28
C ARG A 754 -1.52 13.90 -6.33
N ALA A 755 -0.74 14.62 -7.14
CA ALA A 755 -1.17 15.23 -8.39
C ALA A 755 -0.21 14.86 -9.52
N VAL A 756 -0.74 14.71 -10.72
CA VAL A 756 0.00 14.31 -11.92
C VAL A 756 -0.40 15.22 -13.07
N MET A 757 0.56 15.65 -13.87
CA MET A 757 0.36 16.31 -15.15
C MET A 757 1.15 15.58 -16.23
N THR A 758 0.49 15.19 -17.31
CA THR A 758 1.09 14.44 -18.42
C THR A 758 0.75 15.08 -19.75
N GLY A 759 1.69 15.03 -20.69
CA GLY A 759 1.51 15.50 -22.05
C GLY A 759 2.42 14.79 -23.04
N ALA A 760 2.44 15.26 -24.28
CA ALA A 760 3.32 14.69 -25.30
C ALA A 760 4.79 14.84 -24.91
N GLY A 761 5.43 13.73 -24.54
CA GLY A 761 6.85 13.68 -24.21
C GLY A 761 7.20 14.20 -22.81
N TYR A 762 6.24 14.38 -21.89
CA TYR A 762 6.57 14.69 -20.50
C TYR A 762 5.58 14.10 -19.48
N TYR A 763 6.13 13.81 -18.30
CA TYR A 763 5.40 13.31 -17.13
C TYR A 763 5.86 14.11 -15.90
N SER A 764 4.91 14.64 -15.12
CA SER A 764 5.19 15.37 -13.89
C SER A 764 4.30 14.87 -12.76
N ARG A 765 4.88 14.43 -11.65
CA ARG A 765 4.14 13.97 -10.46
C ARG A 765 4.62 14.70 -9.21
N ALA A 766 3.68 15.12 -8.38
CA ALA A 766 3.96 15.63 -7.04
C ALA A 766 3.12 14.85 -6.01
N ALA A 767 3.77 14.25 -5.01
CA ALA A 767 3.11 13.51 -3.92
C ALA A 767 3.48 14.12 -2.55
N GLY A 768 2.57 14.04 -1.57
CA GLY A 768 2.78 14.64 -0.24
C GLY A 768 2.65 16.17 -0.20
N PHE A 769 1.82 16.74 -1.09
CA PHE A 769 1.55 18.18 -1.18
C PHE A 769 0.11 18.50 -0.77
N THR A 770 -0.06 19.29 0.29
CA THR A 770 -1.40 19.71 0.75
C THR A 770 -2.02 20.78 -0.15
N VAL A 771 -1.21 21.54 -0.88
CA VAL A 771 -1.68 22.51 -1.87
C VAL A 771 -1.16 22.13 -3.26
N THR A 772 -2.08 21.88 -4.21
CA THR A 772 -1.72 21.64 -5.62
C THR A 772 -2.41 22.64 -6.53
N LEU A 773 -1.62 23.31 -7.37
CA LEU A 773 -2.08 24.33 -8.30
C LEU A 773 -1.66 23.95 -9.72
N ALA A 774 -2.60 23.72 -10.62
CA ALA A 774 -2.34 23.46 -12.02
C ALA A 774 -2.78 24.63 -12.90
N PHE A 775 -1.95 24.98 -13.87
CA PHE A 775 -2.20 26.05 -14.83
C PHE A 775 -2.09 25.49 -16.24
N SER A 776 -3.13 25.70 -17.03
CA SER A 776 -3.21 25.44 -18.45
C SER A 776 -3.27 26.78 -19.22
N SER A 777 -2.71 26.79 -20.42
CA SER A 777 -2.51 27.93 -21.29
C SER A 777 -3.25 27.75 -22.62
N THR A 778 -2.90 26.74 -23.42
CA THR A 778 -3.51 26.41 -24.72
C THR A 778 -3.23 24.95 -25.06
N GLY A 779 -4.22 24.20 -25.56
CA GLY A 779 -3.99 22.79 -25.91
C GLY A 779 -5.24 21.93 -26.03
N GLY A 780 -6.34 22.35 -25.41
CA GLY A 780 -7.54 21.51 -25.26
C GLY A 780 -7.42 20.59 -24.04
N ASP A 781 -6.85 21.12 -22.96
CA ASP A 781 -6.41 20.34 -21.80
C ASP A 781 -7.57 19.87 -20.92
N LEU A 782 -7.33 18.74 -20.25
CA LEU A 782 -8.30 18.02 -19.44
C LEU A 782 -7.82 17.94 -17.98
N ALA A 783 -8.68 18.31 -17.04
CA ALA A 783 -8.43 18.12 -15.61
C ALA A 783 -9.37 17.05 -15.02
N TYR A 784 -8.79 16.00 -14.43
CA TYR A 784 -9.48 15.05 -13.57
C TYR A 784 -9.27 15.41 -12.10
N MET A 785 -10.35 15.41 -11.33
CA MET A 785 -10.36 15.72 -9.90
C MET A 785 -11.06 14.57 -9.15
N TYR A 786 -10.34 13.92 -8.24
CA TYR A 786 -10.84 12.79 -7.46
C TYR A 786 -10.96 13.17 -5.98
N ASP A 787 -12.00 12.67 -5.31
CA ASP A 787 -12.34 12.95 -3.93
C ASP A 787 -11.38 12.32 -2.90
N GLY A 788 -11.56 12.72 -1.64
CA GLY A 788 -10.99 12.06 -0.47
C GLY A 788 -12.03 11.22 0.26
N ALA A 789 -11.73 10.81 1.50
CA ALA A 789 -12.69 10.11 2.35
C ALA A 789 -13.60 11.07 3.16
N GLY A 790 -13.43 12.39 3.01
CA GLY A 790 -14.11 13.42 3.80
C GLY A 790 -15.40 13.93 3.15
N ASN A 791 -15.91 15.06 3.65
CA ASN A 791 -17.00 15.80 3.02
C ASN A 791 -16.40 17.04 2.36
N GLU A 792 -16.47 17.11 1.05
CA GLU A 792 -15.78 18.11 0.27
C GLU A 792 -16.69 19.02 -0.55
N VAL A 793 -16.14 20.19 -0.89
CA VAL A 793 -16.79 21.16 -1.76
C VAL A 793 -16.01 21.25 -3.06
N TYR A 794 -16.65 20.84 -4.15
CA TYR A 794 -16.20 21.06 -5.51
C TYR A 794 -16.84 22.31 -6.08
N SER A 795 -16.05 23.23 -6.63
CA SER A 795 -16.53 24.46 -7.27
C SER A 795 -15.90 24.60 -8.64
N ALA A 796 -16.73 24.52 -9.69
CA ALA A 796 -16.32 24.62 -11.08
C ALA A 796 -16.81 25.93 -11.71
N TYR A 797 -15.87 26.69 -12.24
CA TYR A 797 -16.09 27.89 -13.03
C TYR A 797 -15.63 27.63 -14.47
N SER A 798 -15.89 28.58 -15.36
CA SER A 798 -15.42 28.51 -16.75
C SER A 798 -13.91 28.60 -16.92
N ASP A 799 -13.20 29.21 -15.97
CA ASP A 799 -11.75 29.41 -16.02
C ASP A 799 -10.97 28.51 -15.05
N ARG A 800 -11.65 27.89 -14.07
CA ARG A 800 -10.98 27.11 -13.02
C ARG A 800 -11.92 26.17 -12.30
N VAL A 801 -11.34 25.14 -11.70
CA VAL A 801 -11.99 24.28 -10.70
C VAL A 801 -11.22 24.36 -9.38
N VAL A 802 -11.95 24.26 -8.29
CA VAL A 802 -11.41 24.30 -6.93
C VAL A 802 -12.04 23.16 -6.14
N TRP A 803 -11.20 22.39 -5.47
CA TRP A 803 -11.61 21.35 -4.52
C TRP A 803 -10.99 21.67 -3.17
N GLN A 804 -11.82 21.73 -2.14
CA GLN A 804 -11.42 22.08 -0.77
C GLN A 804 -11.91 21.04 0.23
N ASP A 805 -10.99 20.66 1.14
CA ASP A 805 -11.24 19.85 2.33
C ASP A 805 -10.48 20.46 3.54
N ASN A 806 -10.71 19.94 4.74
CA ASN A 806 -9.96 20.24 5.96
C ASN A 806 -8.48 19.88 5.82
N GLY A 807 -7.69 20.81 5.28
CA GLY A 807 -6.23 20.72 5.22
C GLY A 807 -5.65 20.52 3.83
N THR A 808 -6.48 20.32 2.79
CA THR A 808 -6.02 20.26 1.39
C THR A 808 -6.70 21.31 0.50
N TYR A 809 -5.94 21.87 -0.43
CA TYR A 809 -6.42 22.86 -1.39
C TYR A 809 -5.92 22.52 -2.80
N ARG A 810 -6.85 22.17 -3.69
CA ARG A 810 -6.52 21.71 -5.05
C ARG A 810 -7.22 22.60 -6.06
N LYS A 811 -6.46 23.19 -6.98
CA LYS A 811 -7.00 24.13 -7.97
C LYS A 811 -6.39 23.89 -9.34
N ALA A 812 -7.23 23.73 -10.36
CA ALA A 812 -6.81 23.68 -11.76
C ALA A 812 -7.42 24.87 -12.51
N THR A 813 -6.60 25.63 -13.25
CA THR A 813 -6.99 26.88 -13.94
C THR A 813 -6.64 26.78 -15.42
N GLY A 814 -7.53 27.20 -16.32
CA GLY A 814 -7.29 27.24 -17.77
C GLY A 814 -7.71 25.99 -18.55
N PHE A 815 -8.13 24.91 -17.87
CA PHE A 815 -8.51 23.65 -18.50
C PHE A 815 -9.88 23.76 -19.17
N ALA A 816 -9.96 23.41 -20.46
CA ALA A 816 -11.18 23.50 -21.25
C ALA A 816 -12.22 22.45 -20.84
N THR A 817 -11.78 21.28 -20.38
CA THR A 817 -12.66 20.25 -19.84
C THR A 817 -12.22 19.86 -18.44
N THR A 818 -13.18 19.74 -17.52
CA THR A 818 -12.92 19.25 -16.17
C THR A 818 -13.90 18.14 -15.82
N ILE A 819 -13.39 17.11 -15.15
CA ILE A 819 -14.13 15.92 -14.77
C ILE A 819 -13.85 15.65 -13.29
N ALA A 820 -14.90 15.66 -12.48
CA ALA A 820 -14.85 15.42 -11.04
C ALA A 820 -15.54 14.09 -10.68
N PHE A 821 -14.95 13.33 -9.77
CA PHE A 821 -15.52 12.09 -9.25
C PHE A 821 -15.57 12.12 -7.72
N SER A 822 -16.72 11.78 -7.15
CA SER A 822 -16.94 11.52 -5.73
C SER A 822 -17.44 10.08 -5.54
N ASN A 823 -16.85 9.36 -4.59
CA ASN A 823 -17.11 7.96 -4.22
C ASN A 823 -17.37 7.80 -2.70
N GLY A 824 -17.40 8.89 -1.93
CA GLY A 824 -17.64 8.91 -0.49
C GLY A 824 -18.13 10.28 0.00
N GLY A 825 -18.50 10.37 1.28
CA GLY A 825 -18.91 11.65 1.88
C GLY A 825 -20.30 12.17 1.48
N GLN A 826 -20.62 13.36 1.99
CA GLN A 826 -21.80 14.16 1.62
C GLN A 826 -21.35 15.37 0.79
N ASP A 827 -20.74 15.08 -0.36
CA ASP A 827 -20.08 16.08 -1.18
C ASP A 827 -21.06 16.97 -1.94
N VAL A 828 -20.64 18.22 -2.15
CA VAL A 828 -21.41 19.23 -2.86
C VAL A 828 -20.64 19.74 -4.08
N ALA A 829 -21.27 19.68 -5.26
CA ALA A 829 -20.75 20.27 -6.49
C ALA A 829 -21.48 21.58 -6.84
N TYR A 830 -20.74 22.69 -6.82
CA TYR A 830 -21.18 23.96 -7.39
C TYR A 830 -20.61 24.12 -8.80
N VAL A 831 -21.46 24.37 -9.78
CA VAL A 831 -21.06 24.65 -11.16
C VAL A 831 -21.62 26.01 -11.60
N TYR A 832 -20.74 26.88 -12.07
CA TYR A 832 -21.04 28.27 -12.42
C TYR A 832 -20.91 28.48 -13.93
N ASP A 833 -21.78 29.35 -14.45
CA ASP A 833 -21.87 29.74 -15.86
C ASP A 833 -20.78 30.73 -16.30
N THR A 834 -20.91 31.14 -17.57
CA THR A 834 -20.29 32.35 -18.13
C THR A 834 -21.35 33.42 -18.38
N PRO A 835 -20.95 34.66 -18.67
CA PRO A 835 -21.90 35.66 -19.21
C PRO A 835 -22.46 35.35 -20.62
N GLY A 836 -22.23 34.14 -21.16
CA GLY A 836 -22.70 33.68 -22.46
C GLY A 836 -23.90 32.75 -22.32
N ASP A 837 -24.31 32.09 -23.41
CA ASP A 837 -25.37 31.07 -23.32
C ASP A 837 -24.74 29.73 -22.88
N ASP A 838 -25.21 29.21 -21.75
CA ASP A 838 -24.72 27.99 -21.12
C ASP A 838 -25.82 26.93 -20.92
N LEU A 839 -25.40 25.67 -20.81
CA LEU A 839 -26.25 24.49 -20.60
C LEU A 839 -25.86 23.77 -19.31
N TYR A 840 -26.79 23.72 -18.36
CA TYR A 840 -26.72 22.89 -17.17
C TYR A 840 -27.56 21.63 -17.36
N VAL A 841 -26.99 20.45 -17.12
CA VAL A 841 -27.71 19.18 -17.17
C VAL A 841 -27.45 18.42 -15.87
N ALA A 842 -28.50 18.16 -15.10
CA ALA A 842 -28.44 17.36 -13.88
C ALA A 842 -29.19 16.05 -14.05
N TYR A 843 -28.54 14.98 -13.61
CA TYR A 843 -29.10 13.63 -13.45
C TYR A 843 -28.97 13.22 -11.98
N ALA A 844 -29.57 12.10 -11.61
CA ALA A 844 -29.43 11.54 -10.26
C ALA A 844 -27.98 11.19 -9.87
N ASP A 845 -27.11 10.85 -10.83
CA ASP A 845 -25.73 10.39 -10.58
C ASP A 845 -24.64 11.38 -11.04
N ARG A 846 -24.99 12.40 -11.82
CA ARG A 846 -24.01 13.32 -12.42
C ARG A 846 -24.59 14.68 -12.79
N VAL A 847 -23.70 15.64 -12.98
CA VAL A 847 -24.01 16.99 -13.48
C VAL A 847 -23.02 17.41 -14.55
N VAL A 848 -23.51 18.21 -15.51
CA VAL A 848 -22.74 18.79 -16.61
C VAL A 848 -23.08 20.27 -16.70
N MET A 849 -22.07 21.12 -16.83
CA MET A 849 -22.20 22.54 -17.14
C MET A 849 -21.31 22.83 -18.36
N GLU A 850 -21.92 23.24 -19.47
CA GLU A 850 -21.24 23.45 -20.74
C GLU A 850 -21.52 24.83 -21.30
N GLY A 851 -20.46 25.49 -21.77
CA GLY A 851 -20.50 26.73 -22.51
C GLY A 851 -19.66 26.66 -23.78
N ALA A 852 -19.58 27.77 -24.52
CA ALA A 852 -18.87 27.80 -25.81
C ALA A 852 -17.38 27.41 -25.72
N SER A 853 -16.74 27.57 -24.56
CA SER A 853 -15.30 27.35 -24.37
C SER A 853 -14.93 26.45 -23.19
N TYR A 854 -15.91 25.87 -22.48
CA TYR A 854 -15.63 24.99 -21.33
C TYR A 854 -16.70 23.90 -21.16
N SER A 855 -16.30 22.78 -20.56
CA SER A 855 -17.18 21.68 -20.14
C SER A 855 -16.77 21.19 -18.76
N ASN A 856 -17.61 21.43 -17.76
CA ASN A 856 -17.42 20.96 -16.39
C ASN A 856 -18.37 19.80 -16.11
N ARG A 857 -17.85 18.66 -15.70
CA ARG A 857 -18.63 17.45 -15.44
C ARG A 857 -18.29 16.88 -14.08
N ALA A 858 -19.28 16.40 -13.35
CA ALA A 858 -19.09 15.85 -12.01
C ALA A 858 -20.00 14.65 -11.77
N TRP A 859 -19.47 13.56 -11.20
CA TRP A 859 -20.17 12.31 -10.91
C TRP A 859 -20.12 11.97 -9.41
N GLY A 860 -21.18 11.34 -8.91
CA GLY A 860 -21.24 10.79 -7.55
C GLY A 860 -21.58 11.80 -6.44
N PHE A 861 -21.90 13.05 -6.80
CA PHE A 861 -22.27 14.09 -5.84
C PHE A 861 -23.75 13.98 -5.44
N ALA A 862 -24.02 13.82 -4.15
CA ALA A 862 -25.39 13.79 -3.62
C ALA A 862 -26.12 15.13 -3.77
N THR A 863 -25.38 16.25 -3.76
CA THR A 863 -25.94 17.59 -3.96
C THR A 863 -25.21 18.33 -5.08
N THR A 864 -25.97 18.83 -6.06
CA THR A 864 -25.44 19.63 -7.16
C THR A 864 -26.17 20.98 -7.27
N VAL A 865 -25.40 22.03 -7.54
CA VAL A 865 -25.91 23.40 -7.63
C VAL A 865 -25.37 24.07 -8.88
N GLY A 866 -26.23 24.25 -9.87
CA GLY A 866 -25.99 25.10 -11.04
C GLY A 866 -26.35 26.55 -10.74
N VAL A 867 -25.45 27.48 -11.05
CA VAL A 867 -25.67 28.92 -10.91
C VAL A 867 -25.42 29.60 -12.25
N ALA A 868 -26.46 30.21 -12.78
CA ALA A 868 -26.45 31.06 -13.97
C ALA A 868 -26.56 32.54 -13.59
N THR A 869 -26.05 33.40 -14.46
CA THR A 869 -25.91 34.85 -14.26
C THR A 869 -26.51 35.64 -15.41
N ILE A 870 -25.80 35.82 -16.52
CA ILE A 870 -26.23 36.62 -17.68
C ILE A 870 -26.08 35.73 -18.90
N GLY A 871 -27.16 35.48 -19.63
CA GLY A 871 -27.15 34.57 -20.76
C GLY A 871 -28.58 34.28 -21.23
N ASN A 872 -28.75 33.33 -22.14
CA ASN A 872 -30.03 32.65 -22.38
C ASN A 872 -29.90 31.18 -21.95
N ASP A 873 -29.65 30.99 -20.67
CA ASP A 873 -29.16 29.74 -20.10
C ASP A 873 -30.27 28.70 -19.98
N ILE A 874 -29.91 27.44 -20.20
CA ILE A 874 -30.83 26.31 -20.13
C ILE A 874 -30.40 25.37 -19.02
N SER A 875 -31.34 24.99 -18.15
CA SER A 875 -31.19 23.87 -17.23
C SER A 875 -32.09 22.72 -17.65
N LEU A 876 -31.50 21.53 -17.77
CA LEU A 876 -32.20 20.26 -18.00
C LEU A 876 -32.05 19.41 -16.73
N LEU A 877 -33.18 19.03 -16.13
CA LEU A 877 -33.24 18.26 -14.90
C LEU A 877 -33.84 16.89 -15.21
N TYR A 878 -33.11 15.81 -14.95
CA TYR A 878 -33.57 14.44 -15.13
C TYR A 878 -33.79 13.80 -13.77
N ASP A 879 -34.92 13.11 -13.63
CA ASP A 879 -35.29 12.35 -12.44
C ASP A 879 -34.47 11.05 -12.28
N SER A 880 -34.82 10.30 -11.24
CA SER A 880 -34.40 8.92 -11.04
C SER A 880 -35.49 7.96 -11.56
N ALA A 881 -35.39 6.67 -11.22
CA ALA A 881 -36.47 5.72 -11.50
C ALA A 881 -37.45 5.54 -10.32
N GLY A 882 -37.28 6.33 -9.25
CA GLY A 882 -38.14 6.34 -8.07
C GLY A 882 -39.05 7.56 -8.03
N ASP A 883 -39.83 7.73 -6.96
CA ASP A 883 -40.70 8.89 -6.81
C ASP A 883 -39.87 10.17 -6.58
N ASP A 884 -40.00 11.13 -7.50
CA ASP A 884 -39.22 12.36 -7.54
C ASP A 884 -40.08 13.63 -7.43
N LEU A 885 -39.45 14.69 -6.94
CA LEU A 885 -40.08 16.00 -6.73
C LEU A 885 -39.33 17.07 -7.51
N VAL A 886 -40.05 17.83 -8.35
CA VAL A 886 -39.54 19.07 -8.96
C VAL A 886 -40.30 20.29 -8.45
N GLN A 887 -39.59 21.37 -8.14
CA GLN A 887 -40.17 22.65 -7.76
C GLN A 887 -39.56 23.76 -8.62
N CYS A 888 -40.39 24.49 -9.34
CA CYS A 888 -39.99 25.57 -10.25
C CYS A 888 -40.50 26.92 -9.74
N TYR A 889 -39.58 27.87 -9.59
CA TYR A 889 -39.82 29.27 -9.27
C TYR A 889 -39.29 30.15 -10.41
N ALA A 890 -39.64 31.43 -10.40
CA ALA A 890 -39.16 32.38 -11.40
C ALA A 890 -37.63 32.56 -11.42
N ASP A 891 -36.93 32.36 -10.29
CA ASP A 891 -35.48 32.59 -10.16
C ASP A 891 -34.66 31.29 -9.97
N ARG A 892 -35.32 30.15 -9.74
CA ARG A 892 -34.66 28.88 -9.43
C ARG A 892 -35.57 27.68 -9.56
N SER A 893 -34.99 26.52 -9.78
CA SER A 893 -35.67 25.22 -9.80
C SER A 893 -34.90 24.19 -8.99
N TYR A 894 -35.62 23.19 -8.49
CA TYR A 894 -35.10 22.10 -7.69
C TYR A 894 -35.64 20.78 -8.23
N ILE A 895 -34.81 19.74 -8.27
CA ILE A 895 -35.25 18.36 -8.41
C ILE A 895 -34.61 17.53 -7.30
N SER A 896 -35.36 16.61 -6.71
CA SER A 896 -34.87 15.77 -5.61
C SER A 896 -35.57 14.43 -5.55
N GLY A 897 -34.81 13.42 -5.18
CA GLY A 897 -35.26 12.05 -4.96
C GLY A 897 -34.46 11.34 -3.89
N ALA A 898 -34.59 10.01 -3.85
CA ALA A 898 -33.79 9.19 -2.96
C ALA A 898 -32.30 9.28 -3.34
N GLY A 899 -31.50 9.94 -2.48
CA GLY A 899 -30.04 9.98 -2.61
C GLY A 899 -29.48 11.09 -3.50
N PHE A 900 -30.32 11.93 -4.13
CA PHE A 900 -29.84 13.07 -4.92
C PHE A 900 -30.71 14.32 -4.74
N TYR A 901 -30.06 15.48 -4.87
CA TYR A 901 -30.68 16.79 -4.87
C TYR A 901 -29.95 17.71 -5.84
N SER A 902 -30.67 18.34 -6.77
CA SER A 902 -30.11 19.28 -7.73
C SER A 902 -30.85 20.60 -7.73
N LYS A 903 -30.10 21.70 -7.67
CA LYS A 903 -30.63 23.06 -7.72
C LYS A 903 -30.10 23.78 -8.95
N ALA A 904 -30.98 24.36 -9.75
CA ALA A 904 -30.65 25.27 -10.84
C ALA A 904 -31.10 26.69 -10.43
N SER A 905 -30.19 27.67 -10.40
CA SER A 905 -30.48 29.04 -9.99
C SER A 905 -30.12 30.02 -11.10
N GLY A 906 -31.02 30.94 -11.45
CA GLY A 906 -30.75 32.01 -12.43
C GLY A 906 -30.88 31.63 -13.91
N PHE A 907 -31.33 30.41 -14.24
CA PHE A 907 -31.48 29.97 -15.63
C PHE A 907 -32.77 30.50 -16.26
N ASP A 908 -32.70 31.04 -17.48
CA ASP A 908 -33.85 31.55 -18.22
C ASP A 908 -34.86 30.46 -18.57
N ARG A 909 -34.36 29.25 -18.86
CA ARG A 909 -35.17 28.08 -19.22
C ARG A 909 -34.83 26.89 -18.33
N THR A 910 -35.82 26.33 -17.64
CA THR A 910 -35.72 25.03 -16.97
C THR A 910 -36.63 24.02 -17.66
N ILE A 911 -36.11 22.84 -17.96
CA ILE A 911 -36.91 21.69 -18.41
C ILE A 911 -36.60 20.50 -17.51
N ALA A 912 -37.62 19.96 -16.82
CA ALA A 912 -37.49 18.71 -16.08
C ALA A 912 -38.17 17.55 -16.81
N PHE A 913 -37.55 16.38 -16.76
CA PHE A 913 -38.04 15.16 -17.36
C PHE A 913 -38.22 14.10 -16.28
N ALA A 914 -39.41 13.49 -16.27
CA ALA A 914 -39.72 12.31 -15.49
C ALA A 914 -39.65 11.06 -16.38
N SER A 915 -39.36 9.91 -15.79
CA SER A 915 -39.12 8.64 -16.44
C SER A 915 -39.96 7.51 -15.84
N GLN A 916 -39.77 7.18 -14.56
CA GLN A 916 -40.49 6.15 -13.81
C GLN A 916 -40.64 6.59 -12.37
N GLY A 917 -41.84 6.47 -11.81
CA GLY A 917 -42.13 6.94 -10.46
C GLY A 917 -43.57 7.43 -10.39
N ASN A 918 -43.96 7.94 -9.21
CA ASN A 918 -45.11 8.82 -9.05
C ASN A 918 -44.58 10.24 -8.81
N ASP A 919 -44.26 10.94 -9.90
CA ASP A 919 -43.48 12.15 -9.84
C ASP A 919 -44.36 13.39 -9.70
N VAL A 920 -43.92 14.33 -8.88
CA VAL A 920 -44.69 15.53 -8.54
C VAL A 920 -43.95 16.80 -8.95
N ALA A 921 -44.65 17.69 -9.65
CA ALA A 921 -44.16 19.01 -10.03
C ALA A 921 -44.94 20.14 -9.37
N TYR A 922 -44.22 21.09 -8.79
CA TYR A 922 -44.77 22.34 -8.27
C TYR A 922 -44.24 23.54 -9.06
N PHE A 923 -45.14 24.44 -9.45
CA PHE A 923 -44.83 25.69 -10.13
C PHE A 923 -45.30 26.86 -9.28
N PHE A 924 -44.44 27.85 -9.12
CA PHE A 924 -44.70 29.09 -8.40
C PHE A 924 -44.47 30.28 -9.34
N ASP A 925 -45.49 31.12 -9.47
CA ASP A 925 -45.47 32.34 -10.27
C ASP A 925 -44.42 33.37 -9.83
N SER A 926 -44.23 34.36 -10.68
CA SER A 926 -43.53 35.60 -10.37
C SER A 926 -44.52 36.62 -9.77
N ALA A 927 -44.08 37.87 -9.60
CA ALA A 927 -44.99 38.96 -9.22
C ALA A 927 -45.64 39.67 -10.43
N GLY A 928 -45.28 39.26 -11.66
CA GLY A 928 -45.80 39.79 -12.92
C GLY A 928 -46.91 38.91 -13.50
N ASP A 929 -47.41 39.27 -14.68
CA ASP A 929 -48.44 38.46 -15.35
C ASP A 929 -47.80 37.20 -15.97
N ASP A 930 -48.23 36.02 -15.52
CA ASP A 930 -47.68 34.72 -15.92
C ASP A 930 -48.74 33.81 -16.56
N VAL A 931 -48.28 32.83 -17.34
CA VAL A 931 -49.13 31.85 -18.03
C VAL A 931 -48.73 30.43 -17.65
N PHE A 932 -49.68 29.67 -17.10
CA PHE A 932 -49.53 28.25 -16.79
C PHE A 932 -50.30 27.42 -17.81
N THR A 933 -49.66 26.46 -18.46
CA THR A 933 -50.28 25.57 -19.46
C THR A 933 -50.04 24.13 -19.09
N THR A 934 -51.09 23.31 -19.06
CA THR A 934 -51.01 21.90 -18.67
C THR A 934 -51.68 21.00 -19.69
N SER A 935 -51.08 19.85 -19.96
CA SER A 935 -51.63 18.70 -20.70
C SER A 935 -51.27 17.41 -19.92
N PRO A 936 -51.76 16.23 -20.34
CA PRO A 936 -51.46 14.98 -19.62
C PRO A 936 -49.97 14.65 -19.53
N ASP A 937 -49.18 15.06 -20.53
CA ASP A 937 -47.77 14.70 -20.69
C ASP A 937 -46.79 15.81 -20.25
N GLN A 938 -47.26 17.03 -20.00
CA GLN A 938 -46.40 18.15 -19.66
C GLN A 938 -47.15 19.31 -18.99
N ALA A 939 -46.40 20.10 -18.23
CA ALA A 939 -46.85 21.41 -17.76
C ALA A 939 -45.77 22.46 -18.00
N VAL A 940 -46.18 23.68 -18.28
CA VAL A 940 -45.32 24.82 -18.59
C VAL A 940 -45.80 26.04 -17.82
N LEU A 941 -44.90 26.70 -17.09
CA LEU A 941 -45.12 28.04 -16.55
C LEU A 941 -44.17 29.01 -17.26
N THR A 942 -44.72 30.09 -17.81
CA THR A 942 -43.96 31.12 -18.52
C THR A 942 -44.27 32.50 -17.97
N GLY A 943 -43.22 33.30 -17.78
CA GLY A 943 -43.33 34.69 -17.35
C GLY A 943 -42.26 35.57 -17.95
N ALA A 944 -42.23 36.83 -17.53
CA ALA A 944 -41.20 37.77 -17.98
C ALA A 944 -39.82 37.32 -17.49
N GLY A 945 -38.98 36.84 -18.43
CA GLY A 945 -37.59 36.45 -18.14
C GLY A 945 -37.40 35.04 -17.58
N PHE A 946 -38.45 34.21 -17.52
CA PHE A 946 -38.30 32.80 -17.14
C PHE A 946 -39.29 31.88 -17.86
N TYR A 947 -38.87 30.63 -18.04
CA TYR A 947 -39.65 29.55 -18.64
C TYR A 947 -39.34 28.26 -17.89
N ALA A 948 -40.35 27.60 -17.34
CA ALA A 948 -40.23 26.30 -16.71
C ALA A 948 -41.16 25.30 -17.37
N ARG A 949 -40.63 24.14 -17.77
CA ARG A 949 -41.40 23.03 -18.35
C ARG A 949 -41.08 21.76 -17.60
N VAL A 950 -42.10 20.95 -17.32
CA VAL A 950 -41.94 19.59 -16.83
C VAL A 950 -42.61 18.64 -17.81
N VAL A 951 -42.01 17.47 -18.04
CA VAL A 951 -42.48 16.46 -19.00
C VAL A 951 -42.54 15.12 -18.31
N GLY A 952 -43.67 14.42 -18.39
CA GLY A 952 -43.85 13.06 -17.87
C GLY A 952 -44.26 12.93 -16.40
N PHE A 953 -44.44 14.04 -15.68
CA PHE A 953 -44.81 14.02 -14.25
C PHE A 953 -46.29 13.67 -14.04
N ASP A 954 -46.57 12.76 -13.10
CA ASP A 954 -47.94 12.27 -12.81
C ASP A 954 -48.85 13.34 -12.19
N ALA A 955 -48.28 14.25 -11.38
CA ALA A 955 -49.04 15.33 -10.76
C ALA A 955 -48.35 16.68 -10.90
N THR A 956 -49.10 17.69 -11.35
CA THR A 956 -48.60 19.07 -11.48
C THR A 956 -49.48 20.06 -10.72
N TYR A 957 -48.83 20.99 -10.02
CA TYR A 957 -49.47 21.97 -9.16
C TYR A 957 -48.93 23.37 -9.46
N GLY A 958 -49.73 24.22 -10.09
CA GLY A 958 -49.42 25.64 -10.29
C GLY A 958 -50.04 26.51 -9.21
N TYR A 959 -49.26 27.46 -8.68
CA TYR A 959 -49.71 28.47 -7.73
C TYR A 959 -49.44 29.87 -8.26
N SER A 960 -50.49 30.70 -8.25
CA SER A 960 -50.44 32.14 -8.51
C SER A 960 -50.73 32.93 -7.22
N HIS A 961 -49.96 33.99 -7.00
CA HIS A 961 -49.99 34.85 -5.82
C HIS A 961 -50.10 36.34 -6.16
N ALA A 962 -49.60 36.80 -7.31
CA ALA A 962 -49.67 38.21 -7.71
C ALA A 962 -49.47 38.40 -9.22
N GLY A 963 -50.40 39.09 -9.88
CA GLY A 963 -50.39 39.29 -11.32
C GLY A 963 -51.79 39.09 -11.90
N ASN A 964 -51.95 39.27 -13.20
CA ASN A 964 -53.14 38.85 -13.94
C ASN A 964 -52.87 37.52 -14.64
N ASP A 965 -52.75 36.46 -13.84
CA ASP A 965 -52.25 35.18 -14.34
C ASP A 965 -53.33 34.34 -14.99
N LEU A 966 -52.91 33.55 -15.99
CA LEU A 966 -53.81 32.73 -16.80
C LEU A 966 -53.37 31.27 -16.82
N ALA A 967 -54.31 30.36 -16.59
CA ALA A 967 -54.10 28.92 -16.74
C ALA A 967 -54.82 28.36 -17.97
N TYR A 968 -54.12 27.56 -18.77
CA TYR A 968 -54.67 26.74 -19.84
C TYR A 968 -54.56 25.26 -19.45
N MET A 969 -55.65 24.50 -19.55
CA MET A 969 -55.67 23.08 -19.19
C MET A 969 -56.26 22.25 -20.33
N TYR A 970 -55.53 21.26 -20.80
CA TYR A 970 -55.92 20.37 -21.88
C TYR A 970 -56.16 18.95 -21.35
N ASP A 971 -57.14 18.26 -21.93
CA ASP A 971 -57.48 16.87 -21.64
C ASP A 971 -56.51 15.86 -22.27
N GLY A 972 -56.71 14.58 -21.95
CA GLY A 972 -56.12 13.46 -22.66
C GLY A 972 -57.07 12.84 -23.67
N ALA A 973 -56.69 11.67 -24.19
CA ALA A 973 -57.54 10.93 -25.13
C ALA A 973 -58.64 10.09 -24.43
N GLY A 974 -58.66 10.10 -23.10
CA GLY A 974 -59.52 9.28 -22.24
C GLY A 974 -60.83 9.98 -21.90
N ASN A 975 -61.50 9.52 -20.83
CA ASN A 975 -62.57 10.31 -20.21
C ASN A 975 -61.96 11.05 -19.03
N ASP A 976 -61.95 12.37 -19.11
CA ASP A 976 -61.29 13.25 -18.16
C ASP A 976 -62.30 14.15 -17.42
N ALA A 977 -61.85 14.72 -16.31
CA ALA A 977 -62.67 15.56 -15.44
C ALA A 977 -62.00 16.91 -15.19
N PHE A 978 -62.73 17.98 -15.49
CA PHE A 978 -62.39 19.35 -15.13
C PHE A 978 -63.26 19.81 -13.96
N ARG A 979 -62.66 20.33 -12.90
CA ARG A 979 -63.37 20.92 -11.75
C ARG A 979 -62.84 22.31 -11.48
N ALA A 980 -63.69 23.31 -11.51
CA ALA A 980 -63.32 24.71 -11.32
C ALA A 980 -64.06 25.33 -10.13
N TYR A 981 -63.29 25.98 -9.26
CA TYR A 981 -63.74 26.74 -8.10
C TYR A 981 -63.30 28.20 -8.27
N SER A 982 -63.73 29.08 -7.39
CA SER A 982 -63.30 30.48 -7.40
C SER A 982 -61.80 30.69 -7.13
N ASP A 983 -61.15 29.75 -6.43
CA ASP A 983 -59.74 29.84 -6.01
C ASP A 983 -58.79 28.86 -6.72
N ARG A 984 -59.33 27.85 -7.41
CA ARG A 984 -58.53 26.79 -8.05
C ARG A 984 -59.31 26.06 -9.14
N ALA A 985 -58.59 25.41 -10.04
CA ALA A 985 -59.13 24.45 -10.99
C ALA A 985 -58.27 23.19 -11.06
N VAL A 986 -58.89 22.06 -11.39
CA VAL A 986 -58.25 20.75 -11.52
C VAL A 986 -58.68 20.11 -12.82
N MET A 987 -57.72 19.60 -13.59
CA MET A 987 -57.93 18.70 -14.72
C MET A 987 -57.29 17.36 -14.38
N SER A 988 -58.06 16.28 -14.42
CA SER A 988 -57.56 14.95 -14.04
C SER A 988 -58.11 13.86 -14.94
N GLY A 989 -57.28 12.85 -15.20
CA GLY A 989 -57.60 11.70 -16.03
C GLY A 989 -56.84 10.46 -15.61
N ALA A 990 -56.85 9.44 -16.46
CA ALA A 990 -56.06 8.24 -16.21
C ALA A 990 -54.55 8.57 -16.27
N GLY A 991 -53.84 8.46 -15.14
CA GLY A 991 -52.39 8.64 -15.07
C GLY A 991 -51.90 10.10 -15.02
N TYR A 992 -52.79 11.09 -14.84
CA TYR A 992 -52.34 12.48 -14.65
C TYR A 992 -53.30 13.28 -13.75
N TYR A 993 -52.73 14.23 -13.00
CA TYR A 993 -53.46 15.17 -12.15
C TYR A 993 -52.85 16.57 -12.24
N ASN A 994 -53.55 17.52 -12.85
CA ASN A 994 -53.10 18.89 -13.02
C ASN A 994 -53.97 19.84 -12.21
N LYS A 995 -53.37 20.70 -11.38
CA LYS A 995 -54.08 21.67 -10.53
C LYS A 995 -53.49 23.07 -10.68
N ALA A 996 -54.35 24.05 -10.92
CA ALA A 996 -54.00 25.47 -10.92
C ALA A 996 -54.70 26.17 -9.75
N THR A 997 -53.98 26.89 -8.90
CA THR A 997 -54.52 27.57 -7.71
C THR A 997 -54.15 29.06 -7.78
N GLY A 998 -55.10 29.95 -7.52
CA GLY A 998 -54.88 31.41 -7.46
C GLY A 998 -54.94 32.16 -8.80
N PHE A 999 -55.00 31.45 -9.93
CA PHE A 999 -55.05 32.07 -11.27
C PHE A 999 -56.37 32.81 -11.49
N GLY A 1000 -56.30 34.08 -11.90
CA GLY A 1000 -57.48 34.93 -12.15
C GLY A 1000 -58.30 34.48 -13.36
N GLY A 1001 -57.70 33.72 -14.28
CA GLY A 1001 -58.41 33.06 -15.37
C GLY A 1001 -57.96 31.62 -15.58
N VAL A 1002 -58.90 30.69 -15.82
CA VAL A 1002 -58.62 29.32 -16.23
C VAL A 1002 -59.43 28.94 -17.48
N LEU A 1003 -58.75 28.43 -18.50
CA LEU A 1003 -59.33 27.97 -19.75
C LEU A 1003 -59.04 26.47 -19.94
N ALA A 1004 -60.08 25.65 -19.83
CA ALA A 1004 -60.06 24.23 -20.08
C ALA A 1004 -60.55 23.87 -21.48
N PHE A 1005 -59.89 22.90 -22.11
CA PHE A 1005 -60.21 22.39 -23.44
C PHE A 1005 -60.29 20.86 -23.40
N SER A 1006 -61.41 20.34 -23.90
CA SER A 1006 -61.59 18.92 -24.20
C SER A 1006 -61.52 18.71 -25.72
N THR A 1007 -60.81 17.66 -26.13
CA THR A 1007 -60.50 17.32 -27.52
C THR A 1007 -61.07 15.98 -27.93
N SER A 1008 -61.10 14.98 -27.04
CA SER A 1008 -61.70 13.67 -27.31
C SER A 1008 -61.95 12.89 -26.03
N GLY A 1009 -63.15 12.35 -25.88
CA GLY A 1009 -63.54 11.69 -24.63
C GLY A 1009 -64.99 11.97 -24.32
N ALA A 1010 -65.55 11.25 -23.35
CA ALA A 1010 -66.80 11.64 -22.71
C ALA A 1010 -66.48 12.46 -21.44
N ASP A 1011 -65.93 13.66 -21.64
CA ASP A 1011 -65.35 14.45 -20.56
C ASP A 1011 -66.41 15.23 -19.77
N THR A 1012 -66.09 15.44 -18.50
CA THR A 1012 -66.97 16.14 -17.55
C THR A 1012 -66.33 17.45 -17.07
N ALA A 1013 -67.14 18.51 -16.94
CA ALA A 1013 -66.72 19.77 -16.35
C ALA A 1013 -67.68 20.18 -15.22
N GLU A 1014 -67.16 20.44 -14.03
CA GLU A 1014 -67.93 20.90 -12.87
C GLU A 1014 -67.47 22.31 -12.48
N PHE A 1015 -68.41 23.22 -12.30
CA PHE A 1015 -68.16 24.60 -11.86
C PHE A 1015 -68.78 24.83 -10.48
N PHE A 1016 -68.05 25.48 -9.59
CA PHE A 1016 -68.49 25.84 -8.24
C PHE A 1016 -68.33 27.35 -8.03
N ASP A 1017 -69.37 27.97 -7.48
CA ASP A 1017 -69.44 29.41 -7.22
C ASP A 1017 -68.46 29.88 -6.13
N SER A 1018 -68.38 31.21 -5.98
CA SER A 1018 -67.77 31.87 -4.83
C SER A 1018 -68.86 32.20 -3.80
N ALA A 1019 -68.49 32.82 -2.67
CA ALA A 1019 -69.47 33.36 -1.74
C ALA A 1019 -70.08 34.73 -2.19
N GLY A 1020 -69.64 35.23 -3.35
CA GLY A 1020 -70.04 36.51 -3.94
C GLY A 1020 -71.18 36.33 -4.94
N ALA A 1021 -71.44 37.36 -5.77
CA ALA A 1021 -72.39 37.21 -6.87
C ALA A 1021 -71.66 36.71 -8.13
N ASP A 1022 -72.13 35.59 -8.66
CA ASP A 1022 -71.50 34.85 -9.75
C ASP A 1022 -72.44 34.67 -10.94
N LEU A 1023 -71.84 34.44 -12.11
CA LEU A 1023 -72.56 34.24 -13.37
C LEU A 1023 -72.03 33.02 -14.10
N PHE A 1024 -72.89 32.02 -14.27
CA PHE A 1024 -72.66 30.87 -15.13
C PHE A 1024 -73.33 31.08 -16.49
N ARG A 1025 -72.58 30.88 -17.57
CA ARG A 1025 -73.07 30.89 -18.96
C ARG A 1025 -72.75 29.57 -19.64
N GLY A 1026 -73.78 28.81 -19.99
CA GLY A 1026 -73.66 27.56 -20.75
C GLY A 1026 -74.04 27.75 -22.22
N TYR A 1027 -73.22 27.22 -23.12
CA TYR A 1027 -73.46 27.14 -24.56
C TYR A 1027 -73.16 25.71 -25.04
N ALA A 1028 -73.71 25.32 -26.18
CA ALA A 1028 -73.45 24.01 -26.80
C ALA A 1028 -71.96 23.71 -27.08
N ASN A 1029 -71.07 24.71 -27.15
CA ASN A 1029 -69.65 24.50 -27.40
C ASN A 1029 -68.71 24.91 -26.26
N ARG A 1030 -69.21 25.61 -25.25
CA ARG A 1030 -68.40 26.13 -24.13
C ARG A 1030 -69.28 26.50 -22.95
N SER A 1031 -68.71 26.48 -21.76
CA SER A 1031 -69.32 26.97 -20.53
C SER A 1031 -68.36 27.90 -19.80
N VAL A 1032 -68.89 28.91 -19.13
CA VAL A 1032 -68.11 29.93 -18.42
C VAL A 1032 -68.74 30.19 -17.07
N MET A 1033 -67.96 30.16 -16.00
CA MET A 1033 -68.33 30.71 -14.70
C MET A 1033 -67.41 31.89 -14.37
N SER A 1034 -68.00 33.02 -13.98
CA SER A 1034 -67.23 34.24 -13.66
C SER A 1034 -67.82 34.98 -12.47
N GLY A 1035 -66.93 35.52 -11.65
CA GLY A 1035 -67.27 36.35 -10.50
C GLY A 1035 -66.24 37.45 -10.26
N ALA A 1036 -66.30 38.07 -9.09
CA ALA A 1036 -65.29 39.05 -8.71
C ALA A 1036 -63.91 38.40 -8.56
N GLY A 1037 -62.99 38.71 -9.49
CA GLY A 1037 -61.59 38.29 -9.41
C GLY A 1037 -61.27 36.91 -9.99
N TYR A 1038 -62.24 36.18 -10.54
CA TYR A 1038 -61.98 34.89 -11.20
C TYR A 1038 -62.85 34.69 -12.45
N PHE A 1039 -62.30 33.94 -13.42
CA PHE A 1039 -62.95 33.57 -14.66
C PHE A 1039 -62.56 32.14 -15.06
N ASN A 1040 -63.52 31.22 -15.08
CA ASN A 1040 -63.29 29.83 -15.47
C ASN A 1040 -64.08 29.52 -16.74
N LYS A 1041 -63.43 28.96 -17.76
CA LYS A 1041 -64.06 28.59 -19.04
C LYS A 1041 -63.70 27.17 -19.40
N ALA A 1042 -64.69 26.36 -19.77
CA ALA A 1042 -64.52 25.01 -20.31
C ALA A 1042 -65.05 24.95 -21.74
N THR A 1043 -64.30 24.38 -22.67
CA THR A 1043 -64.67 24.27 -24.10
C THR A 1043 -64.58 22.81 -24.53
N GLY A 1044 -65.61 22.28 -25.21
CA GLY A 1044 -65.58 20.92 -25.77
C GLY A 1044 -66.09 19.78 -24.87
N PHE A 1045 -66.45 20.04 -23.61
CA PHE A 1045 -66.88 19.02 -22.65
C PHE A 1045 -68.31 18.50 -22.94
N ALA A 1046 -68.49 17.18 -22.90
CA ALA A 1046 -69.76 16.52 -23.21
C ALA A 1046 -70.80 16.64 -22.07
N SER A 1047 -70.34 16.76 -20.82
CA SER A 1047 -71.21 16.96 -19.67
C SER A 1047 -70.68 18.09 -18.79
N VAL A 1048 -71.48 19.12 -18.56
CA VAL A 1048 -71.10 20.26 -17.71
C VAL A 1048 -72.12 20.46 -16.60
N SER A 1049 -71.67 20.50 -15.36
CA SER A 1049 -72.47 20.89 -14.20
C SER A 1049 -71.97 22.19 -13.58
N ALA A 1050 -72.88 23.00 -13.04
CA ALA A 1050 -72.57 24.20 -12.28
C ALA A 1050 -73.36 24.22 -10.97
N HIS A 1051 -72.69 24.53 -9.88
CA HIS A 1051 -73.25 24.48 -8.53
C HIS A 1051 -73.08 25.85 -7.87
N ALA A 1052 -74.18 26.42 -7.40
CA ALA A 1052 -74.21 27.63 -6.60
C ALA A 1052 -74.67 27.33 -5.17
N THR A 1053 -74.09 28.02 -4.19
CA THR A 1053 -74.24 27.75 -2.76
C THR A 1053 -74.54 29.01 -1.96
N ALA A 1054 -73.98 30.17 -2.33
CA ALA A 1054 -74.22 31.42 -1.62
C ALA A 1054 -73.83 32.64 -2.46
N GLY A 1055 -74.78 33.53 -2.72
CA GLY A 1055 -74.52 34.69 -3.56
C GLY A 1055 -75.80 35.36 -3.99
N ASN A 1056 -75.72 36.18 -5.03
CA ASN A 1056 -76.90 36.51 -5.84
C ASN A 1056 -76.55 36.10 -7.27
N ASP A 1057 -76.72 34.82 -7.53
CA ASP A 1057 -76.09 34.13 -8.65
C ASP A 1057 -77.05 33.98 -9.81
N MET A 1058 -76.49 34.02 -11.01
CA MET A 1058 -77.26 33.97 -12.24
C MET A 1058 -76.76 32.86 -13.16
N VAL A 1059 -77.69 32.14 -13.77
CA VAL A 1059 -77.42 31.16 -14.83
C VAL A 1059 -78.01 31.61 -16.16
N GLU A 1060 -77.18 31.66 -17.20
CA GLU A 1060 -77.62 31.83 -18.59
C GLU A 1060 -77.34 30.54 -19.37
N LEU A 1061 -78.36 29.91 -19.95
CA LEU A 1061 -78.16 28.76 -20.86
C LEU A 1061 -78.63 29.10 -22.25
N HIS A 1062 -77.82 28.78 -23.24
CA HIS A 1062 -78.08 29.03 -24.65
C HIS A 1062 -78.17 27.73 -25.44
N ASP A 1063 -79.23 27.62 -26.24
CA ASP A 1063 -79.50 26.52 -27.17
C ASP A 1063 -78.40 26.32 -28.23
N GLY A 1064 -78.38 25.11 -28.79
CA GLY A 1064 -77.57 24.70 -29.94
C GLY A 1064 -78.26 24.99 -31.27
N ILE A 1065 -77.73 24.41 -32.35
CA ILE A 1065 -78.29 24.58 -33.72
C ILE A 1065 -79.42 23.56 -33.99
N GLY A 1066 -79.55 22.52 -33.16
CA GLY A 1066 -80.51 21.42 -33.32
C GLY A 1066 -81.60 21.45 -32.25
N ASP A 1067 -82.39 20.39 -32.15
CA ASP A 1067 -83.47 20.30 -31.16
C ASP A 1067 -82.90 20.16 -29.75
N ASP A 1068 -83.24 21.11 -28.87
CA ASP A 1068 -82.76 21.14 -27.49
C ASP A 1068 -83.91 21.00 -26.48
N ALA A 1069 -83.61 20.39 -25.33
CA ALA A 1069 -84.60 20.17 -24.26
C ALA A 1069 -84.17 20.84 -22.97
N LEU A 1070 -84.94 21.83 -22.53
CA LEU A 1070 -84.77 22.50 -21.24
C LEU A 1070 -85.70 21.88 -20.20
N ARG A 1071 -85.13 21.45 -19.07
CA ARG A 1071 -85.89 20.92 -17.94
C ARG A 1071 -85.56 21.71 -16.67
N ILE A 1072 -86.60 22.20 -16.00
CA ILE A 1072 -86.47 22.99 -14.77
C ILE A 1072 -87.24 22.31 -13.64
N ARG A 1073 -86.60 22.03 -12.51
CA ARG A 1073 -87.17 21.36 -11.33
C ARG A 1073 -86.57 21.92 -10.05
N ASP A 1074 -87.41 22.34 -9.10
CA ASP A 1074 -86.98 22.91 -7.81
C ASP A 1074 -85.97 24.07 -8.01
N ALA A 1075 -84.73 23.89 -7.56
CA ALA A 1075 -83.61 24.83 -7.72
C ALA A 1075 -82.59 24.41 -8.80
N ALA A 1076 -82.92 23.43 -9.65
CA ALA A 1076 -82.05 22.90 -10.69
C ALA A 1076 -82.64 23.12 -12.10
N VAL A 1077 -81.76 23.37 -13.05
CA VAL A 1077 -82.04 23.45 -14.48
C VAL A 1077 -81.08 22.57 -15.26
N SER A 1078 -81.58 21.91 -16.30
CA SER A 1078 -80.76 21.17 -17.24
C SER A 1078 -81.17 21.50 -18.67
N LEU A 1079 -80.19 21.79 -19.52
CA LEU A 1079 -80.36 21.95 -20.96
C LEU A 1079 -79.61 20.81 -21.65
N LEU A 1080 -80.37 19.95 -22.34
CA LEU A 1080 -79.81 18.89 -23.16
C LEU A 1080 -79.73 19.37 -24.60
N CYS A 1081 -78.51 19.56 -25.09
CA CYS A 1081 -78.21 19.80 -26.48
C CYS A 1081 -77.73 18.53 -27.17
N GLN A 1082 -77.70 18.53 -28.50
CA GLN A 1082 -77.18 17.39 -29.26
C GLN A 1082 -75.71 17.10 -28.90
N GLY A 1083 -75.49 16.07 -28.07
CA GLY A 1083 -74.17 15.61 -27.64
C GLY A 1083 -73.56 16.36 -26.44
N VAL A 1084 -74.26 17.34 -25.87
CA VAL A 1084 -73.80 18.10 -24.69
C VAL A 1084 -74.92 18.22 -23.67
N SER A 1085 -74.63 17.86 -22.41
CA SER A 1085 -75.56 18.05 -21.28
C SER A 1085 -75.06 19.18 -20.39
N LEU A 1086 -75.87 20.22 -20.20
CA LEU A 1086 -75.61 21.32 -19.29
C LEU A 1086 -76.56 21.22 -18.09
N THR A 1087 -76.05 21.22 -16.87
CA THR A 1087 -76.86 21.23 -15.65
C THR A 1087 -76.39 22.35 -14.74
N ALA A 1088 -77.30 23.05 -14.08
CA ALA A 1088 -77.00 24.06 -13.09
C ALA A 1088 -77.96 23.95 -11.90
N ASP A 1089 -77.46 24.03 -10.68
CA ASP A 1089 -78.26 23.97 -9.46
C ASP A 1089 -77.84 25.04 -8.43
N GLY A 1090 -78.82 25.50 -7.65
CA GLY A 1090 -78.60 26.43 -6.53
C GLY A 1090 -78.54 27.92 -6.88
N PHE A 1091 -78.78 28.30 -8.14
CA PHE A 1091 -78.74 29.70 -8.60
C PHE A 1091 -80.02 30.47 -8.25
N ASP A 1092 -79.90 31.77 -7.94
CA ASP A 1092 -81.04 32.64 -7.56
C ASP A 1092 -81.91 33.06 -8.75
N SER A 1093 -81.29 33.18 -9.93
CA SER A 1093 -82.00 33.61 -11.15
C SER A 1093 -81.43 32.99 -12.43
N GLY A 1094 -82.24 32.91 -13.48
CA GLY A 1094 -81.78 32.38 -14.77
C GLY A 1094 -82.41 32.99 -16.02
N SER A 1095 -81.68 32.94 -17.13
CA SER A 1095 -82.20 33.32 -18.46
C SER A 1095 -81.85 32.24 -19.47
N PHE A 1096 -82.86 31.68 -20.13
CA PHE A 1096 -82.71 30.54 -21.02
C PHE A 1096 -83.10 30.91 -22.45
N TYR A 1097 -82.15 30.79 -23.37
CA TYR A 1097 -82.23 31.30 -24.73
C TYR A 1097 -82.44 30.17 -25.74
N ALA A 1098 -83.53 30.22 -26.50
CA ALA A 1098 -83.82 29.40 -27.69
C ALA A 1098 -83.73 30.28 -28.94
N THR A 1099 -82.50 30.60 -29.37
CA THR A 1099 -82.22 31.61 -30.40
C THR A 1099 -81.36 31.11 -31.56
N ASN A 1100 -80.87 29.87 -31.52
CA ASN A 1100 -79.90 29.32 -32.46
C ASN A 1100 -80.44 28.25 -33.41
N GLY A 1101 -81.74 27.90 -33.33
CA GLY A 1101 -82.44 26.99 -34.25
C GLY A 1101 -83.07 25.79 -33.53
N GLY A 1102 -83.65 24.85 -34.28
CA GLY A 1102 -84.26 23.61 -33.72
C GLY A 1102 -85.70 23.76 -33.22
N ASP A 1103 -86.35 22.61 -33.00
CA ASP A 1103 -87.64 22.51 -32.30
C ASP A 1103 -87.39 22.35 -30.79
N ASN A 1104 -87.24 23.49 -30.09
CA ASN A 1104 -86.83 23.52 -28.68
C ASN A 1104 -88.02 23.34 -27.73
N VAL A 1105 -87.89 22.42 -26.77
CA VAL A 1105 -88.94 22.11 -25.79
C VAL A 1105 -88.55 22.53 -24.38
N VAL A 1106 -89.51 23.07 -23.63
CA VAL A 1106 -89.33 23.36 -22.21
C VAL A 1106 -90.29 22.54 -21.35
N ASP A 1107 -89.75 21.89 -20.34
CA ASP A 1107 -90.49 21.17 -19.32
C ASP A 1107 -90.18 21.77 -17.94
N ALA A 1108 -91.10 22.58 -17.39
CA ALA A 1108 -90.95 23.26 -16.11
C ALA A 1108 -92.09 22.88 -15.13
N ASP A 1109 -91.72 22.46 -13.92
CA ASP A 1109 -92.64 22.31 -12.77
C ASP A 1109 -92.50 23.53 -11.82
N ALA A 1110 -93.06 23.48 -10.60
CA ALA A 1110 -92.85 24.54 -9.60
C ALA A 1110 -91.33 24.72 -9.30
N THR A 1111 -90.87 25.97 -9.27
CA THR A 1111 -89.45 26.33 -9.12
C THR A 1111 -89.23 27.29 -7.97
N ASP A 1112 -88.05 27.22 -7.36
CA ASP A 1112 -87.64 28.08 -6.24
C ASP A 1112 -86.78 29.28 -6.70
N PHE A 1113 -86.55 29.45 -8.00
CA PHE A 1113 -85.73 30.53 -8.57
C PHE A 1113 -86.44 31.28 -9.72
N ALA A 1114 -86.08 32.55 -9.91
CA ALA A 1114 -86.69 33.43 -10.90
C ALA A 1114 -86.04 33.25 -12.28
N PHE A 1115 -86.82 32.94 -13.32
CA PHE A 1115 -86.26 32.75 -14.66
C PHE A 1115 -87.02 33.43 -15.79
N ASN A 1116 -86.29 33.68 -16.89
CA ASN A 1116 -86.83 34.17 -18.16
C ASN A 1116 -86.58 33.14 -19.26
N LEU A 1117 -87.61 32.87 -20.07
CA LEU A 1117 -87.49 32.16 -21.34
C LEU A 1117 -87.44 33.19 -22.47
N ILE A 1118 -86.40 33.10 -23.30
CA ILE A 1118 -86.11 34.08 -24.36
C ILE A 1118 -85.96 33.31 -25.68
N GLY A 1119 -86.81 33.61 -26.67
CA GLY A 1119 -86.80 32.91 -27.97
C GLY A 1119 -87.91 31.87 -28.11
N ASP A 1120 -87.77 30.96 -29.06
CA ASP A 1120 -88.81 30.03 -29.51
C ASP A 1120 -88.81 28.73 -28.69
N TRP A 1121 -89.33 28.79 -27.46
CA TRP A 1121 -89.58 27.62 -26.61
C TRP A 1121 -91.02 27.10 -26.79
N ALA A 1122 -91.18 25.80 -27.06
CA ALA A 1122 -92.47 25.12 -27.24
C ALA A 1122 -93.06 24.53 -25.95
#